data_AF-A0A812K1E6-F1
#
_entry.id   AF-A0A812K1E6-F1
#
_cell.length_a   1.000
_cell.length_b   1.000
_cell.length_c   1.000
_cell.angle_alpha   90.00
_cell.angle_beta   90.00
_cell.angle_gamma   90.00
#
_symmetry.space_group_name_H-M   'P 1'
#
loop_
_entity.id
_entity.type
_entity.pdbx_description
1 polymer ?
#
loop_
_entity_poly.entity_id
_entity_poly.type
_entity_poly.pdbx_seq_one_letter_code
_entity_poly.pdbx_strand_id
1 'polypeptide(L)'
;MYESQMKLLRQFDQSTKVPHLLIELRSLGYVEICGKNIGGIYEKLDHFFKTEFGASDTELVMRKVPPEGCCSPEGPACVMLPKEPCDDVCDKNYVCGQQRPDGSVHGSSIFKRRGTWGENNMGLLTMKVIGFMTNECGWGLHLTDGGNMGGRNQIRETQIKFRAPHPLNLMAPHLMIELRAVGYIEVNGQDSGGIHRKLKDFVRSKWDAHVDSDRDPDYCALKFSTFAFKQRGGQGENNMGKRTMELVDFMTRECHWTLLACTGGNAGVDGRHREQQLVFRHDEHVQRGEPHLMVELRDQGYVEINGTQAAPEAAALLHDFFKSQGCEEYKSGFWEGEAFCDVKYRTPRDWFYRDGTTNNLGRRTLEVASFLGQRGWMLQLCNGGHTAAANSPWNLKREQQIKFRRAQPGDDASAPLLMIELRAVPENAEGHFQGWIEMNGPNTHGVYEKVVRYMEQTMLCQPVGPQPYCDLLLKCGCFRMREANTSWWHQKREGRLIGESNFGRYTMRLCDYMVDHLGEWDLLVCNGNSVTSLCQSGLHNSDMRVNGREQQLVFRHRPGGRKVFMAADVAAAALGRAPCLPPHYWKDSTKDGAEAQQIIAVSDDEKRWIQQVLDGTYKKKVTRDRSGSAMADRFVVVSALRSEHPGLWDQYAQKRNEVARSMKGRGTVAVVDPKTMQACSALKERCQHPRLGNPGNEAYLLHGSNPTSAISILANSFKVDFAGAAVGTMFGPGIYLAESSSKSDEYARDENTGGAYDGLFAVLLCRVVLGSSYVVEDPGNYADKCSSGEFDSVVGDREKAVGTFREFVVFDAAAVYPEYVAFYRREHGDPATSAGEAPPPSCFAPPQHSMAATVEESDEPGMQHSYRHPKGVVRGPLGFTRWTGIAVSDAC
;
A
#
# COMPACT_ATOMS: atom_id res chain seq x y z
N MET A 1 -4.93 -11.68 34.19
CA MET A 1 -5.67 -10.72 33.34
C MET A 1 -5.08 -10.67 31.94
N TYR A 2 -3.81 -10.31 31.77
CA TYR A 2 -3.12 -10.29 30.47
C TYR A 2 -3.25 -11.61 29.69
N GLU A 3 -2.84 -12.74 30.29
CA GLU A 3 -2.94 -14.08 29.64
C GLU A 3 -4.36 -14.43 29.21
N SER A 4 -5.36 -14.07 30.01
CA SER A 4 -6.77 -14.28 29.69
C SER A 4 -7.20 -13.47 28.47
N GLN A 5 -6.76 -12.21 28.36
CA GLN A 5 -7.02 -11.38 27.18
C GLN A 5 -6.30 -11.91 25.94
N MET A 6 -5.03 -12.30 26.07
CA MET A 6 -4.27 -12.86 24.94
C MET A 6 -4.87 -14.18 24.46
N LYS A 7 -5.39 -15.01 25.37
CA LYS A 7 -6.12 -16.23 25.01
C LYS A 7 -7.37 -15.91 24.18
N LEU A 8 -8.15 -14.90 24.57
CA LEU A 8 -9.33 -14.45 23.81
C LEU A 8 -8.94 -13.91 22.44
N LEU A 9 -7.90 -13.07 22.35
CA LEU A 9 -7.40 -12.57 21.07
C LEU A 9 -6.95 -13.73 20.16
N ARG A 10 -6.21 -14.72 20.68
CA ARG A 10 -5.81 -15.90 19.89
C ARG A 10 -7.01 -16.71 19.38
N GLN A 11 -8.08 -16.82 20.16
CA GLN A 11 -9.32 -17.48 19.72
C GLN A 11 -9.99 -16.71 18.57
N PHE A 12 -10.05 -15.39 18.65
CA PHE A 12 -10.53 -14.56 17.54
C PHE A 12 -9.60 -14.64 16.33
N ASP A 13 -8.28 -14.64 16.54
CA ASP A 13 -7.29 -14.75 15.49
C ASP A 13 -7.46 -16.07 14.69
N GLN A 14 -7.86 -17.17 15.35
CA GLN A 14 -8.19 -18.44 14.67
C GLN A 14 -9.49 -18.38 13.85
N SER A 15 -10.39 -17.46 14.19
CA SER A 15 -11.68 -17.31 13.49
C SER A 15 -11.60 -16.42 12.26
N THR A 16 -10.57 -15.56 12.14
CA THR A 16 -10.40 -14.65 11.01
C THR A 16 -9.26 -15.05 10.07
N LYS A 17 -9.55 -15.07 8.77
CA LYS A 17 -8.76 -15.51 7.63
C LYS A 17 -8.09 -14.37 6.86
N VAL A 18 -8.64 -13.14 6.88
CA VAL A 18 -8.04 -11.95 6.23
C VAL A 18 -7.31 -11.10 7.26
N PRO A 19 -6.00 -11.25 7.45
CA PRO A 19 -5.28 -10.38 8.36
C PRO A 19 -5.04 -8.99 7.79
N HIS A 20 -5.02 -8.02 8.68
CA HIS A 20 -4.30 -6.76 8.50
C HIS A 20 -2.99 -6.81 9.26
N LEU A 21 -1.98 -6.14 8.71
CA LEU A 21 -0.70 -5.93 9.36
C LEU A 21 -0.41 -4.44 9.40
N LEU A 22 0.10 -3.97 10.53
CA LEU A 22 0.56 -2.61 10.76
C LEU A 22 2.02 -2.67 11.17
N ILE A 23 2.85 -1.90 10.47
CA ILE A 23 4.24 -1.67 10.83
C ILE A 23 4.36 -0.21 11.24
N GLU A 24 4.85 0.05 12.45
CA GLU A 24 5.08 1.40 12.95
C GLU A 24 6.57 1.66 13.04
N LEU A 25 7.05 2.70 12.36
CA LEU A 25 8.41 3.20 12.46
C LEU A 25 8.42 4.42 13.37
N ARG A 26 9.25 4.43 14.42
CA ARG A 26 9.43 5.59 15.29
C ARG A 26 10.88 6.04 15.27
N SER A 27 11.11 7.32 14.99
CA SER A 27 12.45 7.92 14.91
C SER A 27 13.21 7.94 16.25
N LEU A 28 12.61 7.41 17.32
CA LEU A 28 13.28 7.09 18.58
C LEU A 28 14.12 5.81 18.51
N GLY A 29 14.16 5.12 17.37
CA GLY A 29 14.91 3.87 17.22
C GLY A 29 14.06 2.62 17.42
N TYR A 30 12.74 2.71 17.24
CA TYR A 30 11.83 1.59 17.46
C TYR A 30 11.08 1.23 16.17
N VAL A 31 10.86 -0.07 15.99
CA VAL A 31 9.98 -0.63 14.97
C VAL A 31 8.99 -1.55 15.65
N GLU A 32 7.69 -1.35 15.44
CA GLU A 32 6.62 -2.17 16.01
C GLU A 32 5.86 -2.87 14.89
N ILE A 33 5.53 -4.15 15.08
CA ILE A 33 4.69 -4.94 14.21
C ILE A 33 3.43 -5.31 14.99
N CYS A 34 2.28 -5.00 14.40
CA CYS A 34 0.98 -5.34 14.93
C CYS A 34 0.14 -6.08 13.88
N GLY A 35 -0.48 -7.19 14.25
CA GLY A 35 -1.25 -8.06 13.35
C GLY A 35 -0.75 -9.50 13.44
N LYS A 36 -1.31 -10.41 12.62
CA LYS A 36 -1.01 -11.84 12.73
C LYS A 36 0.23 -12.24 11.94
N ASN A 37 0.92 -13.30 12.41
CA ASN A 37 1.92 -13.98 11.59
C ASN A 37 1.22 -14.89 10.58
N ILE A 38 1.12 -14.44 9.33
CA ILE A 38 0.60 -15.22 8.19
C ILE A 38 1.66 -15.24 7.09
N GLY A 39 1.85 -16.37 6.42
CA GLY A 39 2.87 -16.54 5.38
C GLY A 39 4.31 -16.47 5.85
N GLY A 40 4.56 -16.76 7.14
CA GLY A 40 5.88 -16.60 7.75
C GLY A 40 6.38 -15.15 7.69
N ILE A 41 5.47 -14.17 7.69
CA ILE A 41 5.82 -12.76 7.52
C ILE A 41 6.69 -12.24 8.65
N TYR A 42 6.58 -12.80 9.86
CA TYR A 42 7.43 -12.38 10.98
C TYR A 42 8.88 -12.77 10.75
N GLU A 43 9.15 -13.95 10.20
CA GLU A 43 10.49 -14.43 9.87
C GLU A 43 11.10 -13.58 8.76
N LYS A 44 10.31 -13.25 7.73
CA LYS A 44 10.72 -12.36 6.63
C LYS A 44 11.05 -10.95 7.13
N LEU A 45 10.18 -10.35 7.94
CA LEU A 45 10.39 -9.04 8.54
C LEU A 45 11.56 -9.04 9.53
N ASP A 46 11.77 -10.13 10.26
CA ASP A 46 12.91 -10.29 11.16
C ASP A 46 14.23 -10.20 10.41
N HIS A 47 14.36 -11.00 9.34
CA HIS A 47 15.53 -10.98 8.48
C HIS A 47 15.73 -9.59 7.85
N PHE A 48 14.67 -8.99 7.33
CA PHE A 48 14.71 -7.66 6.71
C PHE A 48 15.16 -6.59 7.70
N PHE A 49 14.53 -6.45 8.87
CA PHE A 49 14.91 -5.39 9.82
C PHE A 49 16.29 -5.61 10.43
N LYS A 50 16.69 -6.86 10.71
CA LYS A 50 18.05 -7.15 11.18
C LYS A 50 19.11 -6.77 10.15
N THR A 51 18.85 -7.05 8.87
CA THR A 51 19.81 -6.79 7.78
C THR A 51 19.81 -5.33 7.34
N GLU A 52 18.63 -4.76 7.09
CA GLU A 52 18.46 -3.45 6.44
C GLU A 52 18.40 -2.28 7.42
N PHE A 53 18.05 -2.54 8.69
CA PHE A 53 17.91 -1.52 9.74
C PHE A 53 18.91 -1.73 10.88
N GLY A 54 19.68 -2.82 10.87
CA GLY A 54 20.56 -3.19 11.99
C GLY A 54 19.77 -3.40 13.29
N ALA A 55 18.53 -3.88 13.17
CA ALA A 55 17.61 -4.01 14.28
C ALA A 55 17.95 -5.22 15.16
N SER A 56 17.54 -5.17 16.42
CA SER A 56 17.58 -6.29 17.37
C SER A 56 16.25 -6.39 18.10
N ASP A 57 15.91 -7.60 18.56
CA ASP A 57 14.68 -7.81 19.32
C ASP A 57 14.70 -6.96 20.62
N THR A 58 13.55 -6.44 21.01
CA THR A 58 13.47 -5.60 22.22
C THR A 58 13.53 -6.48 23.47
N GLU A 59 14.63 -6.43 24.21
CA GLU A 59 14.85 -7.25 25.42
C GLU A 59 14.54 -6.52 26.72
N LEU A 60 14.57 -5.18 26.73
CA LEU A 60 14.31 -4.36 27.90
C LEU A 60 13.12 -3.43 27.66
N VAL A 61 12.35 -3.19 28.71
CA VAL A 61 11.14 -2.37 28.69
C VAL A 61 11.06 -1.46 29.90
N MET A 62 10.43 -0.31 29.71
CA MET A 62 10.15 0.66 30.75
C MET A 62 9.00 0.18 31.65
N ARG A 63 9.28 0.02 32.95
CA ARG A 63 8.29 -0.29 33.99
C ARG A 63 8.27 0.78 35.08
N LYS A 64 7.06 1.11 35.56
CA LYS A 64 6.87 1.90 36.79
C LYS A 64 6.98 0.94 37.97
N VAL A 65 8.01 1.12 38.80
CA VAL A 65 8.15 0.37 40.07
C VAL A 65 7.74 1.26 41.23
N PRO A 66 7.06 0.72 42.25
CA PRO A 66 6.84 1.43 43.50
C PRO A 66 8.21 1.82 44.11
N PRO A 67 8.31 2.97 44.79
CA PRO A 67 9.54 3.31 45.50
C PRO A 67 9.85 2.26 46.58
N GLU A 68 11.13 2.01 46.83
CA GLU A 68 11.56 1.15 47.94
C GLU A 68 11.21 1.82 49.28
N GLY A 69 10.33 1.18 50.06
CA GLY A 69 9.87 1.68 51.37
C GLY A 69 8.54 2.43 51.31
N CYS A 70 7.66 2.15 52.30
CA CYS A 70 6.28 2.65 52.37
C CYS A 70 6.14 4.18 52.56
N CYS A 71 7.26 4.92 52.64
CA CYS A 71 7.29 6.34 52.99
C CYS A 71 8.25 7.19 52.14
N SER A 72 8.65 6.74 50.94
CA SER A 72 9.44 7.61 50.05
C SER A 72 8.56 8.77 49.52
N PRO A 73 9.00 10.03 49.65
CA PRO A 73 8.30 11.18 49.04
C PRO A 73 8.44 11.20 47.51
N GLU A 74 9.28 10.35 46.94
CA GLU A 74 9.46 10.19 45.49
C GLU A 74 8.41 9.20 44.96
N GLY A 75 7.61 9.62 43.98
CA GLY A 75 6.63 8.76 43.32
C GLY A 75 7.27 7.55 42.61
N PRO A 76 6.46 6.64 42.01
CA PRO A 76 6.98 5.45 41.35
C PRO A 76 8.04 5.80 40.30
N ALA A 77 9.24 5.23 40.47
CA ALA A 77 10.35 5.43 39.55
C ALA A 77 10.12 4.62 38.28
N CYS A 78 10.45 5.20 37.12
CA CYS A 78 10.51 4.43 35.88
C CYS A 78 11.89 3.81 35.74
N VAL A 79 11.95 2.51 35.52
CA VAL A 79 13.19 1.75 35.38
C VAL A 79 13.12 0.85 34.15
N MET A 80 14.28 0.59 33.54
CA MET A 80 14.43 -0.41 32.49
C MET A 80 14.61 -1.80 33.11
N LEU A 81 13.78 -2.75 32.72
CA LEU A 81 13.84 -4.13 33.19
C LEU A 81 13.74 -5.12 32.02
N PRO A 82 14.22 -6.35 32.18
CA PRO A 82 13.99 -7.42 31.22
C PRO A 82 12.51 -7.55 30.88
N LYS A 83 12.21 -7.75 29.61
CA LYS A 83 10.85 -7.87 29.10
C LYS A 83 10.20 -9.17 29.58
N GLU A 84 9.02 -9.07 30.19
CA GLU A 84 8.16 -10.20 30.54
C GLU A 84 7.01 -10.36 29.53
N PRO A 85 6.32 -11.51 29.45
CA PRO A 85 5.22 -11.67 28.50
C PRO A 85 4.12 -10.60 28.60
N CYS A 86 3.82 -10.10 29.81
CA CYS A 86 2.84 -9.03 30.00
C CYS A 86 3.31 -7.66 29.50
N ASP A 87 4.59 -7.54 29.16
CA ASP A 87 5.21 -6.35 28.58
C ASP A 87 5.13 -6.34 27.04
N ASP A 88 4.58 -7.36 26.40
CA ASP A 88 4.29 -7.30 24.97
C ASP A 88 3.08 -6.39 24.73
N VAL A 89 3.32 -5.13 24.37
CA VAL A 89 2.27 -4.18 23.98
C VAL A 89 1.91 -4.30 22.49
N CYS A 90 2.87 -4.60 21.64
CA CYS A 90 2.72 -4.92 20.22
C CYS A 90 3.08 -6.40 19.96
N ASP A 91 2.77 -6.95 18.79
CA ASP A 91 2.96 -8.40 18.55
C ASP A 91 4.42 -8.78 18.30
N LYS A 92 5.20 -7.85 17.74
CA LYS A 92 6.66 -7.92 17.69
C LYS A 92 7.25 -6.51 17.69
N ASN A 93 8.42 -6.34 18.28
CA ASN A 93 9.10 -5.04 18.34
C ASN A 93 10.62 -5.17 18.30
N TYR A 94 11.22 -4.16 17.69
CA TYR A 94 12.66 -4.07 17.53
C TYR A 94 13.20 -2.73 18.01
N VAL A 95 14.46 -2.77 18.43
CA VAL A 95 15.30 -1.60 18.61
C VAL A 95 16.32 -1.54 17.49
N CYS A 96 16.40 -0.40 16.79
CA CYS A 96 17.42 -0.13 15.79
C CYS A 96 18.56 0.64 16.44
N GLY A 97 19.62 -0.04 16.88
CA GLY A 97 20.73 0.54 17.63
C GLY A 97 20.84 -0.01 19.06
N GLN A 98 21.62 0.65 19.91
CA GLN A 98 21.87 0.21 21.28
C GLN A 98 20.91 0.90 22.26
N GLN A 99 20.06 0.12 22.91
CA GLN A 99 19.21 0.59 24.01
C GLN A 99 20.05 0.80 25.28
N ARG A 100 19.94 1.96 25.91
CA ARG A 100 20.65 2.33 27.13
C ARG A 100 19.82 2.02 28.38
N PRO A 101 20.44 1.97 29.57
CA PRO A 101 19.72 1.77 30.85
C PRO A 101 18.66 2.84 31.15
N ASP A 102 18.78 4.02 30.54
CA ASP A 102 17.80 5.10 30.70
C ASP A 102 16.61 5.00 29.73
N GLY A 103 16.58 3.99 28.86
CA GLY A 103 15.56 3.73 27.84
C GLY A 103 15.85 4.34 26.47
N SER A 104 16.80 5.27 26.38
CA SER A 104 17.16 5.90 25.11
C SER A 104 17.85 4.93 24.16
N VAL A 105 17.61 5.07 22.85
CA VAL A 105 18.30 4.30 21.80
C VAL A 105 19.35 5.19 21.16
N HIS A 106 20.61 4.77 21.25
CA HIS A 106 21.75 5.45 20.63
C HIS A 106 22.37 4.62 19.52
N GLY A 107 23.07 5.29 18.60
CA GLY A 107 23.78 4.60 17.51
C GLY A 107 22.87 4.02 16.43
N SER A 108 21.57 4.35 16.44
CA SER A 108 20.67 4.13 15.31
C SER A 108 21.19 4.90 14.09
N SER A 109 22.05 4.30 13.27
CA SER A 109 22.52 4.90 12.02
C SER A 109 21.42 5.01 10.98
N ILE A 110 20.31 4.29 11.16
CA ILE A 110 19.22 4.21 10.19
C ILE A 110 18.24 5.39 10.29
N PHE A 111 17.78 5.76 11.48
CA PHE A 111 16.90 6.93 11.68
C PHE A 111 17.72 8.23 11.73
N LYS A 112 17.66 9.02 10.65
CA LYS A 112 18.44 10.25 10.47
C LYS A 112 17.56 11.48 10.62
N ARG A 113 18.09 12.51 11.27
CA ARG A 113 17.50 13.84 11.39
C ARG A 113 18.59 14.89 11.44
N ARG A 114 18.36 16.07 10.85
CA ARG A 114 19.29 17.21 10.95
C ARG A 114 18.57 18.56 10.90
N GLY A 115 19.32 19.60 11.23
CA GLY A 115 18.81 20.96 11.28
C GLY A 115 17.74 21.18 12.34
N THR A 116 17.06 22.32 12.25
CA THR A 116 16.00 22.75 13.18
C THR A 116 14.60 22.70 12.58
N TRP A 117 14.50 22.40 11.28
CA TRP A 117 13.26 22.47 10.48
C TRP A 117 12.58 21.12 10.27
N GLY A 118 13.05 20.07 10.96
CA GLY A 118 12.42 18.76 10.94
C GLY A 118 12.78 17.86 9.75
N GLU A 119 13.87 18.16 9.04
CA GLU A 119 14.43 17.30 7.99
C GLU A 119 14.83 15.93 8.57
N ASN A 120 14.37 14.87 7.93
CA ASN A 120 14.52 13.49 8.39
C ASN A 120 14.40 12.51 7.21
N ASN A 121 14.71 11.24 7.44
CA ASN A 121 14.67 10.21 6.40
C ASN A 121 13.49 9.22 6.52
N MET A 122 12.43 9.57 7.25
CA MET A 122 11.31 8.65 7.49
C MET A 122 10.57 8.27 6.22
N GLY A 123 10.39 9.21 5.27
CA GLY A 123 9.76 8.90 4.00
C GLY A 123 10.56 7.88 3.18
N LEU A 124 11.90 7.98 3.19
CA LEU A 124 12.79 7.03 2.54
C LEU A 124 12.68 5.62 3.17
N LEU A 125 12.75 5.54 4.50
CA LEU A 125 12.63 4.27 5.23
C LEU A 125 11.24 3.64 5.06
N THR A 126 10.20 4.46 5.05
CA THR A 126 8.82 4.02 4.79
C THR A 126 8.71 3.39 3.42
N MET A 127 9.26 4.04 2.39
CA MET A 127 9.25 3.49 1.03
C MET A 127 10.08 2.21 0.88
N LYS A 128 11.14 2.04 1.68
CA LYS A 128 11.92 0.81 1.74
C LYS A 128 11.11 -0.36 2.30
N VAL A 129 10.39 -0.15 3.40
CA VAL A 129 9.46 -1.15 3.99
C VAL A 129 8.33 -1.49 3.03
N ILE A 130 7.72 -0.48 2.39
CA ILE A 130 6.66 -0.69 1.39
C ILE A 130 7.19 -1.55 0.25
N GLY A 131 8.36 -1.21 -0.30
CA GLY A 131 8.98 -1.98 -1.38
C GLY A 131 9.16 -3.45 -1.01
N PHE A 132 9.75 -3.74 0.15
CA PHE A 132 9.91 -5.12 0.64
C PHE A 132 8.56 -5.84 0.78
N MET A 133 7.60 -5.21 1.47
CA MET A 133 6.30 -5.82 1.75
C MET A 133 5.49 -6.11 0.48
N THR A 134 5.48 -5.18 -0.48
CA THR A 134 4.67 -5.32 -1.71
C THR A 134 5.36 -6.15 -2.77
N ASN A 135 6.68 -6.05 -2.89
CA ASN A 135 7.42 -6.64 -4.02
C ASN A 135 8.05 -7.99 -3.68
N GLU A 136 8.30 -8.27 -2.40
CA GLU A 136 8.95 -9.52 -1.97
C GLU A 136 8.01 -10.38 -1.10
N CYS A 137 7.12 -9.76 -0.34
CA CYS A 137 6.20 -10.48 0.55
C CYS A 137 4.77 -10.63 0.00
N GLY A 138 4.41 -9.96 -1.11
CA GLY A 138 3.08 -10.04 -1.74
C GLY A 138 1.95 -9.34 -0.98
N TRP A 139 2.26 -8.60 0.08
CA TRP A 139 1.28 -7.84 0.85
C TRP A 139 0.84 -6.58 0.10
N GLY A 140 -0.43 -6.23 0.18
CA GLY A 140 -0.96 -5.04 -0.49
C GLY A 140 -0.84 -3.83 0.42
N LEU A 141 -0.16 -2.76 -0.01
CA LEU A 141 -0.22 -1.49 0.72
C LEU A 141 -1.67 -1.00 0.77
N HIS A 142 -2.13 -0.67 1.97
CA HIS A 142 -3.45 -0.07 2.15
C HIS A 142 -3.29 1.43 2.34
N LEU A 143 -2.58 1.85 3.38
CA LEU A 143 -2.52 3.23 3.85
C LEU A 143 -1.16 3.47 4.51
N THR A 144 -0.69 4.71 4.48
CA THR A 144 0.36 5.20 5.38
C THR A 144 -0.21 6.36 6.19
N ASP A 145 0.29 6.52 7.40
CA ASP A 145 0.00 7.70 8.21
C ASP A 145 1.21 8.17 9.02
N GLY A 146 1.30 9.48 9.25
CA GLY A 146 2.42 10.12 9.90
C GLY A 146 1.99 10.89 11.14
N GLY A 147 2.63 10.60 12.27
CA GLY A 147 2.44 11.30 13.54
C GLY A 147 3.70 12.05 13.95
N ASN A 148 3.51 13.21 14.58
CA ASN A 148 4.61 13.98 15.16
C ASN A 148 4.45 14.08 16.68
N MET A 149 5.56 13.87 17.39
CA MET A 149 5.67 13.92 18.85
C MET A 149 6.93 14.67 19.27
N GLY A 150 7.16 14.83 20.57
CA GLY A 150 8.33 15.56 21.08
C GLY A 150 7.95 16.98 21.45
N GLY A 151 8.77 17.63 22.28
CA GLY A 151 8.48 19.01 22.72
C GLY A 151 8.47 20.05 21.58
N ARG A 152 9.01 19.69 20.41
CA ARG A 152 9.02 20.47 19.18
C ARG A 152 8.41 19.71 18.00
N ASN A 153 7.60 18.69 18.26
CA ASN A 153 7.04 17.82 17.23
C ASN A 153 8.12 17.24 16.28
N GLN A 154 9.30 16.93 16.82
CA GLN A 154 10.49 16.51 16.08
C GLN A 154 10.74 15.00 16.09
N ILE A 155 10.00 14.26 16.93
CA ILE A 155 9.98 12.81 16.91
C ILE A 155 8.94 12.40 15.88
N ARG A 156 9.37 11.63 14.89
CA ARG A 156 8.52 11.18 13.79
C ARG A 156 8.04 9.77 14.07
N GLU A 157 6.79 9.52 13.74
CA GLU A 157 6.18 8.20 13.72
C GLU A 157 5.51 8.01 12.36
N THR A 158 5.70 6.84 11.75
CA THR A 158 4.99 6.47 10.54
C THR A 158 4.33 5.12 10.75
N GLN A 159 3.01 5.06 10.59
CA GLN A 159 2.23 3.84 10.54
C GLN A 159 2.06 3.40 9.08
N ILE A 160 2.36 2.14 8.80
CA ILE A 160 2.29 1.55 7.45
C ILE A 160 1.37 0.33 7.51
N LYS A 161 0.20 0.43 6.89
CA LYS A 161 -0.81 -0.61 6.94
C LYS A 161 -0.83 -1.43 5.68
N PHE A 162 -0.81 -2.74 5.85
CA PHE A 162 -0.90 -3.72 4.78
C PHE A 162 -2.16 -4.58 4.91
N ARG A 163 -2.69 -4.96 3.75
CA ARG A 163 -3.72 -5.99 3.60
C ARG A 163 -3.04 -7.31 3.27
N ALA A 164 -3.65 -8.38 3.76
CA ALA A 164 -3.26 -9.75 3.50
C ALA A 164 -2.79 -9.96 2.05
N PRO A 165 -1.78 -10.83 1.83
CA PRO A 165 -1.34 -11.19 0.50
C PRO A 165 -2.52 -11.67 -0.33
N HIS A 166 -2.63 -11.11 -1.53
CA HIS A 166 -3.65 -11.48 -2.48
C HIS A 166 -2.97 -11.80 -3.81
N PRO A 167 -3.40 -12.85 -4.52
CA PRO A 167 -3.00 -13.18 -5.89
C PRO A 167 -2.89 -11.99 -6.85
N LEU A 168 -3.80 -11.03 -6.68
CA LEU A 168 -3.93 -9.82 -7.51
C LEU A 168 -3.21 -8.61 -6.92
N ASN A 169 -2.51 -8.71 -5.79
CA ASN A 169 -1.63 -7.63 -5.33
C ASN A 169 -0.46 -7.51 -6.32
N LEU A 170 -0.70 -6.78 -7.41
CA LEU A 170 0.28 -6.59 -8.46
C LEU A 170 1.48 -5.85 -7.87
N MET A 171 2.68 -6.34 -8.17
CA MET A 171 3.91 -5.60 -7.92
C MET A 171 3.80 -4.26 -8.66
N ALA A 172 3.65 -3.19 -7.88
CA ALA A 172 3.38 -1.86 -8.40
C ALA A 172 4.41 -0.87 -7.81
N PRO A 173 5.00 0.00 -8.63
CA PRO A 173 5.79 1.11 -8.14
C PRO A 173 4.96 2.01 -7.22
N HIS A 174 5.57 2.41 -6.12
CA HIS A 174 5.02 3.35 -5.16
C HIS A 174 5.94 4.57 -5.05
N LEU A 175 5.34 5.73 -4.85
CA LEU A 175 6.03 7.00 -4.71
C LEU A 175 5.43 7.79 -3.55
N MET A 176 6.27 8.25 -2.64
CA MET A 176 5.89 9.17 -1.57
C MET A 176 6.40 10.57 -1.89
N ILE A 177 5.54 11.57 -1.75
CA ILE A 177 5.86 12.99 -1.90
C ILE A 177 5.49 13.70 -0.60
N GLU A 178 6.46 14.36 0.01
CA GLU A 178 6.27 15.14 1.24
C GLU A 178 6.39 16.64 0.92
N LEU A 179 5.36 17.39 1.26
CA LEU A 179 5.33 18.85 1.19
C LEU A 179 5.60 19.39 2.59
N ARG A 180 6.67 20.17 2.78
CA ARG A 180 7.01 20.79 4.07
C ARG A 180 6.89 22.30 3.97
N ALA A 181 6.07 22.91 4.83
CA ALA A 181 5.82 24.36 4.83
C ALA A 181 7.07 25.21 5.14
N VAL A 182 8.17 24.58 5.57
CA VAL A 182 9.49 25.21 5.69
C VAL A 182 10.17 25.47 4.33
N GLY A 183 9.54 25.09 3.21
CA GLY A 183 9.99 25.41 1.85
C GLY A 183 10.58 24.25 1.08
N TYR A 184 10.32 23.00 1.50
CA TYR A 184 10.89 21.81 0.88
C TYR A 184 9.83 20.87 0.31
N ILE A 185 10.20 20.21 -0.79
CA ILE A 185 9.48 19.07 -1.35
C ILE A 185 10.45 17.90 -1.39
N GLU A 186 10.09 16.79 -0.76
CA GLU A 186 10.90 15.58 -0.72
C GLU A 186 10.16 14.46 -1.46
N VAL A 187 10.87 13.73 -2.31
CA VAL A 187 10.31 12.63 -3.10
C VAL A 187 11.10 11.35 -2.79
N ASN A 188 10.36 10.28 -2.51
CA ASN A 188 10.88 8.97 -2.13
C ASN A 188 10.20 7.88 -2.98
N GLY A 189 10.95 6.87 -3.41
CA GLY A 189 10.46 5.79 -4.28
C GLY A 189 11.16 5.75 -5.63
N GLN A 190 10.96 4.66 -6.36
CA GLN A 190 11.63 4.40 -7.63
C GLN A 190 11.11 5.32 -8.75
N ASP A 191 11.98 5.71 -9.67
CA ASP A 191 11.56 6.40 -10.90
C ASP A 191 10.89 5.39 -11.84
N SER A 192 9.56 5.43 -11.91
CA SER A 192 8.78 4.61 -12.83
C SER A 192 8.04 5.49 -13.82
N GLY A 193 8.09 5.14 -15.11
CA GLY A 193 7.45 5.93 -16.17
C GLY A 193 8.03 7.36 -16.33
N GLY A 194 9.26 7.59 -15.85
CA GLY A 194 9.92 8.90 -15.85
C GLY A 194 9.26 9.93 -14.95
N ILE A 195 8.55 9.49 -13.90
CA ILE A 195 7.79 10.34 -12.99
C ILE A 195 8.67 11.38 -12.29
N HIS A 196 9.94 11.07 -12.01
CA HIS A 196 10.88 12.02 -11.40
C HIS A 196 11.09 13.26 -12.26
N ARG A 197 11.25 13.08 -13.58
CA ARG A 197 11.36 14.19 -14.53
C ARG A 197 10.06 14.97 -14.63
N LYS A 198 8.92 14.28 -14.77
CA LYS A 198 7.60 14.92 -14.86
C LYS A 198 7.31 15.78 -13.62
N LEU A 199 7.59 15.27 -12.43
CA LEU A 199 7.45 16.01 -11.18
C LEU A 199 8.36 17.23 -11.14
N LYS A 200 9.64 17.09 -11.51
CA LYS A 200 10.58 18.23 -11.58
C LYS A 200 10.04 19.34 -12.47
N ASP A 201 9.53 19.00 -13.66
CA ASP A 201 8.99 19.98 -14.60
C ASP A 201 7.72 20.66 -14.05
N PHE A 202 6.83 19.89 -13.42
CA PHE A 202 5.63 20.40 -12.76
C PHE A 202 5.97 21.38 -11.63
N VAL A 203 6.79 20.98 -10.64
CA VAL A 203 7.08 21.82 -9.47
C VAL A 203 7.88 23.06 -9.85
N ARG A 204 8.74 22.97 -10.89
CA ARG A 204 9.43 24.14 -11.44
C ARG A 204 8.45 25.11 -12.10
N SER A 205 7.53 24.60 -12.91
CA SER A 205 6.58 25.45 -13.64
C SER A 205 5.51 26.06 -12.73
N LYS A 206 4.94 25.28 -11.82
CA LYS A 206 3.79 25.69 -10.99
C LYS A 206 4.21 26.39 -9.71
N TRP A 207 5.32 25.99 -9.12
CA TRP A 207 5.71 26.42 -7.77
C TRP A 207 7.09 27.09 -7.73
N ASP A 208 7.68 27.38 -8.90
CA ASP A 208 9.04 27.95 -9.03
C ASP A 208 10.07 27.19 -8.19
N ALA A 209 9.91 25.86 -8.11
CA ALA A 209 10.78 25.03 -7.31
C ALA A 209 12.09 24.70 -8.05
N HIS A 210 13.19 24.63 -7.30
CA HIS A 210 14.51 24.28 -7.84
C HIS A 210 15.06 23.05 -7.13
N VAL A 211 15.89 22.28 -7.84
CA VAL A 211 16.62 21.15 -7.23
C VAL A 211 17.49 21.71 -6.11
N ASP A 212 17.35 21.14 -4.93
CA ASP A 212 18.05 21.60 -3.74
C ASP A 212 19.54 21.20 -3.81
N SER A 213 20.45 22.15 -3.52
CA SER A 213 21.89 21.91 -3.53
C SER A 213 22.37 21.01 -2.38
N ASP A 214 21.59 20.95 -1.29
CA ASP A 214 21.89 20.16 -0.10
C ASP A 214 21.22 18.78 -0.14
N ARG A 215 20.87 18.29 -1.35
CA ARG A 215 20.29 16.97 -1.55
C ARG A 215 21.21 15.90 -1.00
N ASP A 216 20.67 15.14 -0.06
CA ASP A 216 21.35 14.03 0.58
C ASP A 216 20.57 12.73 0.31
N PRO A 217 21.13 11.77 -0.43
CA PRO A 217 20.45 10.51 -0.75
C PRO A 217 20.13 9.67 0.49
N ASP A 218 20.75 9.96 1.63
CA ASP A 218 20.42 9.31 2.91
C ASP A 218 19.10 9.80 3.54
N TYR A 219 18.55 10.91 3.04
CA TYR A 219 17.33 11.54 3.54
C TYR A 219 16.15 11.36 2.58
N CYS A 220 16.37 11.58 1.29
CA CYS A 220 15.35 11.38 0.26
C CYS A 220 15.95 11.16 -1.12
N ALA A 221 15.15 10.64 -2.06
CA ALA A 221 15.62 10.41 -3.43
C ALA A 221 15.76 11.72 -4.23
N LEU A 222 14.78 12.62 -4.12
CA LEU A 222 14.83 13.98 -4.67
C LEU A 222 14.41 15.00 -3.62
N LYS A 223 15.03 16.18 -3.69
CA LYS A 223 14.70 17.33 -2.85
C LYS A 223 14.60 18.58 -3.70
N PHE A 224 13.55 19.36 -3.48
CA PHE A 224 13.35 20.67 -4.10
C PHE A 224 13.11 21.75 -3.05
N SER A 225 13.58 22.95 -3.34
CA SER A 225 13.33 24.17 -2.56
C SER A 225 12.31 25.06 -3.26
N THR A 226 11.37 25.66 -2.52
CA THR A 226 10.31 26.53 -3.05
C THR A 226 9.78 27.53 -2.00
N PHE A 227 9.20 28.64 -2.45
CA PHE A 227 8.43 29.59 -1.64
C PHE A 227 6.91 29.49 -1.84
N ALA A 228 6.43 28.43 -2.49
CA ALA A 228 5.01 28.27 -2.82
C ALA A 228 4.11 27.95 -1.61
N PHE A 229 4.69 27.48 -0.50
CA PHE A 229 3.99 27.21 0.75
C PHE A 229 3.92 28.46 1.62
N LYS A 230 2.71 28.87 1.97
CA LYS A 230 2.45 30.16 2.60
C LYS A 230 1.51 30.01 3.77
N GLN A 231 1.73 30.85 4.79
CA GLN A 231 0.96 30.90 6.02
C GLN A 231 0.66 32.36 6.38
N ARG A 232 -0.49 32.61 7.02
CA ARG A 232 -0.87 33.94 7.49
C ARG A 232 -1.59 33.87 8.84
N GLY A 233 -1.42 34.92 9.64
CA GLY A 233 -2.03 35.02 10.98
C GLY A 233 -1.52 33.97 11.99
N GLY A 234 -2.05 34.05 13.22
CA GLY A 234 -1.68 33.15 14.33
C GLY A 234 -2.58 31.91 14.49
N GLN A 235 -3.53 31.71 13.57
CA GLN A 235 -4.56 30.66 13.66
C GLN A 235 -4.24 29.42 12.80
N GLY A 236 -3.03 29.32 12.25
CA GLY A 236 -2.62 28.18 11.43
C GLY A 236 -3.19 28.17 10.02
N GLU A 237 -3.71 29.30 9.53
CA GLU A 237 -4.23 29.47 8.17
C GLU A 237 -3.09 29.45 7.15
N ASN A 238 -3.19 28.58 6.14
CA ASN A 238 -2.12 28.29 5.19
C ASN A 238 -2.70 27.74 3.87
N ASN A 239 -1.88 27.65 2.83
CA ASN A 239 -2.30 27.17 1.51
C ASN A 239 -1.97 25.68 1.22
N MET A 240 -1.62 24.88 2.24
CA MET A 240 -1.18 23.50 2.02
C MET A 240 -2.26 22.62 1.39
N GLY A 241 -3.52 22.72 1.82
CA GLY A 241 -4.61 21.97 1.22
C GLY A 241 -4.77 22.24 -0.26
N LYS A 242 -4.65 23.52 -0.67
CA LYS A 242 -4.67 23.93 -2.07
C LYS A 242 -3.50 23.34 -2.87
N ARG A 243 -2.27 23.48 -2.37
CA ARG A 243 -1.06 22.91 -3.03
C ARG A 243 -1.12 21.39 -3.10
N THR A 244 -1.69 20.76 -2.09
CA THR A 244 -1.92 19.31 -2.06
C THR A 244 -2.84 18.89 -3.20
N MET A 245 -3.95 19.60 -3.41
CA MET A 245 -4.89 19.27 -4.48
C MET A 245 -4.32 19.55 -5.88
N GLU A 246 -3.52 20.61 -6.06
CA GLU A 246 -2.80 20.84 -7.31
C GLU A 246 -1.87 19.68 -7.68
N LEU A 247 -1.15 19.13 -6.69
CA LEU A 247 -0.27 17.98 -6.89
C LEU A 247 -1.07 16.69 -7.14
N VAL A 248 -2.18 16.48 -6.42
CA VAL A 248 -3.05 15.32 -6.62
C VAL A 248 -3.62 15.33 -8.03
N ASP A 249 -4.11 16.48 -8.51
CA ASP A 249 -4.62 16.62 -9.87
C ASP A 249 -3.53 16.29 -10.91
N PHE A 250 -2.33 16.83 -10.75
CA PHE A 250 -1.19 16.50 -11.63
C PHE A 250 -0.87 15.00 -11.63
N MET A 251 -0.72 14.40 -10.46
CA MET A 251 -0.34 13.00 -10.33
C MET A 251 -1.41 12.05 -10.88
N THR A 252 -2.68 12.33 -10.63
CA THR A 252 -3.79 11.43 -11.01
C THR A 252 -4.26 11.64 -12.45
N ARG A 253 -4.30 12.88 -12.94
CA ARG A 253 -4.85 13.23 -14.25
C ARG A 253 -3.81 13.29 -15.36
N GLU A 254 -2.62 13.82 -15.07
CA GLU A 254 -1.56 13.97 -16.08
C GLU A 254 -0.55 12.83 -16.04
N CYS A 255 -0.29 12.26 -14.85
CA CYS A 255 0.66 11.16 -14.70
C CYS A 255 0.02 9.78 -14.58
N HIS A 256 -1.30 9.69 -14.36
CA HIS A 256 -2.03 8.44 -14.17
C HIS A 256 -1.53 7.59 -13.00
N TRP A 257 -1.25 8.24 -11.86
CA TRP A 257 -0.97 7.57 -10.59
C TRP A 257 -2.19 7.59 -9.67
N THR A 258 -2.39 6.54 -8.89
CA THR A 258 -3.49 6.46 -7.92
C THR A 258 -3.07 7.03 -6.58
N LEU A 259 -3.89 7.91 -5.99
CA LEU A 259 -3.67 8.39 -4.62
C LEU A 259 -4.05 7.31 -3.61
N LEU A 260 -3.09 6.84 -2.81
CA LEU A 260 -3.32 5.84 -1.75
C LEU A 260 -3.42 6.45 -0.36
N ALA A 261 -2.59 7.45 -0.06
CA ALA A 261 -2.57 8.12 1.24
C ALA A 261 -2.33 9.61 1.08
N CYS A 262 -2.92 10.40 1.97
CA CYS A 262 -2.79 11.86 2.03
C CYS A 262 -3.01 12.31 3.47
N THR A 263 -1.92 12.52 4.19
CA THR A 263 -1.91 12.69 5.65
C THR A 263 -1.30 14.03 6.02
N GLY A 264 -1.94 14.70 6.97
CA GLY A 264 -1.49 16.00 7.47
C GLY A 264 -0.61 15.80 8.69
N GLY A 265 0.44 16.60 8.80
CA GLY A 265 1.33 16.62 9.95
C GLY A 265 1.70 18.04 10.33
N ASN A 266 2.16 18.22 11.58
CA ASN A 266 2.60 19.51 12.09
C ASN A 266 3.95 19.36 12.78
N ALA A 267 4.94 20.15 12.39
CA ALA A 267 6.30 20.14 12.92
C ALA A 267 6.70 21.48 13.56
N GLY A 268 7.81 21.47 14.30
CA GLY A 268 8.36 22.63 14.96
C GLY A 268 7.69 22.96 16.29
N VAL A 269 8.23 23.99 16.95
CA VAL A 269 7.70 24.48 18.23
C VAL A 269 6.22 24.80 18.07
N ASP A 270 5.38 24.15 18.88
CA ASP A 270 3.92 24.26 18.91
C ASP A 270 3.19 23.85 17.62
N GLY A 271 3.85 23.07 16.75
CA GLY A 271 3.24 22.53 15.52
C GLY A 271 3.00 23.58 14.44
N ARG A 272 3.79 24.67 14.45
CA ARG A 272 3.59 25.82 13.55
C ARG A 272 3.89 25.52 12.07
N HIS A 273 4.66 24.49 11.75
CA HIS A 273 5.03 24.15 10.36
C HIS A 273 4.16 23.00 9.86
N ARG A 274 3.30 23.28 8.88
CA ARG A 274 2.46 22.27 8.25
C ARG A 274 3.29 21.33 7.38
N GLU A 275 2.89 20.07 7.35
CA GLU A 275 3.46 19.03 6.50
C GLU A 275 2.32 18.25 5.86
N GLN A 276 2.52 17.80 4.62
CA GLN A 276 1.61 16.89 3.93
C GLN A 276 2.42 15.73 3.37
N GLN A 277 2.04 14.50 3.67
CA GLN A 277 2.62 13.31 3.07
C GLN A 277 1.57 12.69 2.14
N LEU A 278 1.97 12.44 0.89
CA LEU A 278 1.15 11.79 -0.11
C LEU A 278 1.84 10.52 -0.60
N VAL A 279 1.10 9.43 -0.72
CA VAL A 279 1.59 8.19 -1.34
C VAL A 279 0.76 7.88 -2.57
N PHE A 280 1.46 7.63 -3.66
CA PHE A 280 0.90 7.28 -4.95
C PHE A 280 1.35 5.89 -5.38
N ARG A 281 0.50 5.21 -6.14
CA ARG A 281 0.79 3.90 -6.74
C ARG A 281 0.57 3.94 -8.24
N HIS A 282 1.49 3.35 -8.99
CA HIS A 282 1.41 3.18 -10.43
C HIS A 282 1.08 1.73 -10.75
N ASP A 283 -0.18 1.43 -11.02
CA ASP A 283 -0.62 0.11 -11.48
C ASP A 283 -1.59 0.27 -12.66
N GLU A 284 -2.18 -0.81 -13.15
CA GLU A 284 -3.16 -0.77 -14.26
C GLU A 284 -4.61 -0.66 -13.76
N HIS A 285 -4.80 -0.44 -12.46
CA HIS A 285 -6.11 -0.32 -11.81
C HIS A 285 -6.38 1.14 -11.41
N VAL A 286 -5.74 2.04 -12.15
CA VAL A 286 -5.62 3.48 -11.90
C VAL A 286 -6.98 4.16 -11.74
N GLN A 287 -7.05 5.09 -10.79
CA GLN A 287 -7.96 6.24 -10.86
C GLN A 287 -7.60 7.09 -12.09
N ARG A 288 -8.04 6.71 -13.29
CA ARG A 288 -7.63 7.36 -14.55
C ARG A 288 -8.25 8.75 -14.66
N GLY A 289 -7.56 9.75 -14.11
CA GLY A 289 -7.96 11.15 -14.20
C GLY A 289 -9.25 11.49 -13.46
N GLU A 290 -9.61 10.70 -12.45
CA GLU A 290 -10.78 11.00 -11.62
C GLU A 290 -10.58 12.33 -10.87
N PRO A 291 -11.58 13.22 -10.86
CA PRO A 291 -11.48 14.46 -10.12
C PRO A 291 -11.50 14.17 -8.61
N HIS A 292 -10.60 14.84 -7.90
CA HIS A 292 -10.52 14.77 -6.45
C HIS A 292 -10.90 16.11 -5.83
N LEU A 293 -11.36 16.06 -4.57
CA LEU A 293 -11.74 17.23 -3.79
C LEU A 293 -11.32 17.04 -2.35
N MET A 294 -10.89 18.11 -1.69
CA MET A 294 -10.64 18.12 -0.25
C MET A 294 -11.55 19.11 0.47
N VAL A 295 -12.12 18.66 1.59
CA VAL A 295 -12.84 19.48 2.58
C VAL A 295 -12.04 19.47 3.87
N GLU A 296 -11.68 20.64 4.38
CA GLU A 296 -10.99 20.80 5.65
C GLU A 296 -11.96 21.39 6.68
N LEU A 297 -12.30 20.60 7.69
CA LEU A 297 -13.08 21.06 8.84
C LEU A 297 -12.12 21.61 9.89
N ARG A 298 -12.27 22.87 10.28
CA ARG A 298 -11.46 23.50 11.33
C ARG A 298 -12.36 23.94 12.47
N ASP A 299 -12.15 23.35 13.64
CA ASP A 299 -12.98 23.57 14.83
C ASP A 299 -13.01 25.02 15.34
N GLN A 300 -12.16 25.89 14.77
CA GLN A 300 -12.14 27.33 14.94
C GLN A 300 -13.30 28.06 14.25
N GLY A 301 -14.26 27.31 13.70
CA GLY A 301 -15.46 27.86 13.07
C GLY A 301 -15.34 28.05 11.57
N TYR A 302 -14.49 27.25 10.90
CA TYR A 302 -14.29 27.35 9.45
C TYR A 302 -14.37 26.01 8.75
N VAL A 303 -14.83 26.06 7.50
CA VAL A 303 -14.68 24.97 6.53
C VAL A 303 -13.96 25.51 5.30
N GLU A 304 -12.99 24.77 4.79
CA GLU A 304 -12.24 25.12 3.57
C GLU A 304 -12.41 24.02 2.53
N ILE A 305 -12.55 24.41 1.27
CA ILE A 305 -12.69 23.48 0.14
C ILE A 305 -11.57 23.76 -0.85
N ASN A 306 -10.92 22.70 -1.31
CA ASN A 306 -9.83 22.72 -2.28
C ASN A 306 -10.05 21.69 -3.40
N GLY A 307 -9.54 21.96 -4.60
CA GLY A 307 -9.70 21.09 -5.77
C GLY A 307 -10.99 21.35 -6.55
N THR A 308 -11.63 22.51 -6.35
CA THR A 308 -12.96 22.79 -6.94
C THR A 308 -12.91 22.92 -8.47
N GLN A 309 -11.77 23.30 -9.03
CA GLN A 309 -11.58 23.42 -10.48
C GLN A 309 -11.70 22.06 -11.19
N ALA A 310 -11.17 20.99 -10.58
CA ALA A 310 -11.31 19.63 -11.08
C ALA A 310 -12.72 19.06 -10.84
N ALA A 311 -13.43 19.55 -9.82
CA ALA A 311 -14.68 19.01 -9.32
C ALA A 311 -15.80 20.07 -9.14
N PRO A 312 -16.17 20.83 -10.18
CA PRO A 312 -17.11 21.95 -10.05
C PRO A 312 -18.51 21.51 -9.60
N GLU A 313 -18.96 20.34 -10.03
CA GLU A 313 -20.23 19.74 -9.59
C GLU A 313 -20.23 19.46 -8.08
N ALA A 314 -19.17 18.85 -7.55
CA ALA A 314 -19.04 18.58 -6.12
C ALA A 314 -18.97 19.87 -5.30
N ALA A 315 -18.28 20.89 -5.82
CA ALA A 315 -18.19 22.19 -5.19
C ALA A 315 -19.57 22.87 -5.05
N ALA A 316 -20.42 22.78 -6.10
CA ALA A 316 -21.79 23.27 -6.05
C ALA A 316 -22.65 22.50 -5.02
N LEU A 317 -22.55 21.17 -5.01
CA LEU A 317 -23.24 20.33 -4.03
C LEU A 317 -22.85 20.68 -2.59
N LEU A 318 -21.56 20.90 -2.33
CA LEU A 318 -21.08 21.32 -1.02
C LEU A 318 -21.51 22.72 -0.65
N HIS A 319 -21.61 23.65 -1.61
CA HIS A 319 -22.18 24.96 -1.37
C HIS A 319 -23.60 24.84 -0.82
N ASP A 320 -24.47 24.10 -1.51
CA ASP A 320 -25.85 23.86 -1.08
C ASP A 320 -25.90 23.19 0.30
N PHE A 321 -25.04 22.20 0.54
CA PHE A 321 -24.93 21.54 1.84
C PHE A 321 -24.57 22.53 2.95
N PHE A 322 -23.46 23.26 2.84
CA PHE A 322 -23.01 24.15 3.91
C PHE A 322 -23.98 25.31 4.13
N LYS A 323 -24.59 25.85 3.07
CA LYS A 323 -25.67 26.85 3.20
C LYS A 323 -26.87 26.29 3.95
N SER A 324 -27.28 25.05 3.69
CA SER A 324 -28.36 24.37 4.44
C SER A 324 -28.03 24.15 5.92
N GLN A 325 -26.75 24.03 6.26
CA GLN A 325 -26.26 23.93 7.63
C GLN A 325 -26.11 25.28 8.35
N GLY A 326 -26.51 26.39 7.70
CA GLY A 326 -26.38 27.75 8.24
C GLY A 326 -24.97 28.31 8.16
N CYS A 327 -24.06 27.68 7.41
CA CYS A 327 -22.73 28.25 7.16
C CYS A 327 -22.83 29.43 6.17
N GLU A 328 -21.97 30.41 6.37
CA GLU A 328 -21.89 31.60 5.53
C GLU A 328 -20.59 31.59 4.74
N GLU A 329 -20.64 31.89 3.45
CA GLU A 329 -19.44 32.02 2.64
C GLU A 329 -18.59 33.17 3.16
N TYR A 330 -17.31 32.87 3.40
CA TYR A 330 -16.36 33.82 3.98
C TYR A 330 -15.89 34.80 2.90
N LYS A 331 -16.08 36.09 3.15
CA LYS A 331 -15.52 37.16 2.31
C LYS A 331 -14.21 37.65 2.92
N SER A 332 -13.13 37.53 2.15
CA SER A 332 -11.81 38.02 2.54
C SER A 332 -11.85 39.50 2.91
N GLY A 333 -11.19 39.88 4.01
CA GLY A 333 -10.97 41.28 4.35
C GLY A 333 -10.00 41.94 3.36
N PHE A 334 -9.99 43.27 3.28
CA PHE A 334 -9.12 44.01 2.36
C PHE A 334 -7.60 43.80 2.61
N TRP A 335 -7.22 43.32 3.80
CA TRP A 335 -5.84 43.00 4.18
C TRP A 335 -5.43 41.57 3.81
N GLU A 336 -6.37 40.71 3.41
CA GLU A 336 -6.06 39.35 2.97
C GLU A 336 -5.69 39.40 1.49
N GLY A 337 -4.39 39.19 1.19
CA GLY A 337 -3.87 39.20 -0.18
C GLY A 337 -4.41 38.06 -1.05
N GLU A 338 -3.69 36.93 -1.12
CA GLU A 338 -4.13 35.77 -1.92
C GLU A 338 -5.05 34.82 -1.13
N ALA A 339 -5.96 34.14 -1.83
CA ALA A 339 -6.77 33.09 -1.22
C ALA A 339 -5.95 31.82 -0.97
N PHE A 340 -6.04 31.26 0.25
CA PHE A 340 -5.31 30.06 0.65
C PHE A 340 -6.09 28.75 0.47
N CYS A 341 -7.38 28.85 0.18
CA CYS A 341 -8.21 27.76 -0.28
C CYS A 341 -9.09 28.23 -1.46
N ASP A 342 -9.78 27.32 -2.13
CA ASP A 342 -10.63 27.70 -3.27
C ASP A 342 -11.96 28.30 -2.80
N VAL A 343 -12.57 27.74 -1.75
CA VAL A 343 -13.78 28.27 -1.11
C VAL A 343 -13.65 28.14 0.41
N LYS A 344 -14.16 29.13 1.15
CA LYS A 344 -14.14 29.16 2.62
C LYS A 344 -15.51 29.51 3.17
N TYR A 345 -15.92 28.82 4.23
CA TYR A 345 -17.15 29.09 4.96
C TYR A 345 -16.85 29.37 6.43
N ARG A 346 -17.65 30.25 7.04
CA ARG A 346 -17.78 30.40 8.49
C ARG A 346 -18.94 29.54 8.97
N THR A 347 -18.72 28.77 10.02
CA THR A 347 -19.76 27.90 10.59
C THR A 347 -20.54 28.62 11.69
N PRO A 348 -21.77 28.17 12.00
CA PRO A 348 -22.47 28.59 13.22
C PRO A 348 -21.65 28.30 14.49
N ARG A 349 -21.90 29.07 15.56
CA ARG A 349 -21.12 29.04 16.81
C ARG A 349 -21.01 27.64 17.44
N ASP A 350 -22.08 26.86 17.40
CA ASP A 350 -22.17 25.55 18.07
C ASP A 350 -22.12 24.37 17.08
N TRP A 351 -21.69 24.62 15.84
CA TRP A 351 -21.60 23.57 14.82
C TRP A 351 -20.52 22.54 15.17
N PHE A 352 -19.39 23.04 15.68
CA PHE A 352 -18.31 22.24 16.25
C PHE A 352 -18.49 22.11 17.77
N TYR A 353 -18.32 20.89 18.28
CA TYR A 353 -18.17 20.61 19.70
C TYR A 353 -16.69 20.41 20.01
N ARG A 354 -16.19 21.02 21.08
CA ARG A 354 -14.86 20.73 21.63
C ARG A 354 -14.85 20.88 23.14
N ASP A 355 -14.33 19.87 23.82
CA ASP A 355 -13.96 19.90 25.24
C ASP A 355 -12.60 19.21 25.40
N GLY A 356 -11.55 19.99 25.71
CA GLY A 356 -10.17 19.53 25.63
C GLY A 356 -9.82 18.95 24.26
N THR A 357 -9.44 17.67 24.21
CA THR A 357 -9.15 16.92 22.97
C THR A 357 -10.38 16.25 22.36
N THR A 358 -11.48 16.17 23.10
CA THR A 358 -12.76 15.59 22.66
C THR A 358 -13.46 16.55 21.69
N ASN A 359 -14.03 16.02 20.59
CA ASN A 359 -14.61 16.83 19.53
C ASN A 359 -15.65 16.04 18.71
N ASN A 360 -16.43 16.73 17.85
CA ASN A 360 -17.41 16.09 16.95
C ASN A 360 -16.95 15.98 15.48
N LEU A 361 -15.66 16.08 15.18
CA LEU A 361 -15.17 16.09 13.79
C LEU A 361 -15.44 14.76 13.08
N GLY A 362 -15.39 13.62 13.79
CA GLY A 362 -15.75 12.32 13.23
C GLY A 362 -17.18 12.27 12.73
N ARG A 363 -18.13 12.76 13.54
CA ARG A 363 -19.55 12.90 13.16
C ARG A 363 -19.73 13.82 11.95
N ARG A 364 -19.14 15.02 11.97
CA ARG A 364 -19.20 15.96 10.83
C ARG A 364 -18.59 15.41 9.56
N THR A 365 -17.56 14.58 9.69
CA THR A 365 -16.95 13.88 8.55
C THR A 365 -17.95 12.94 7.89
N LEU A 366 -18.65 12.11 8.67
CA LEU A 366 -19.64 11.18 8.12
C LEU A 366 -20.85 11.89 7.53
N GLU A 367 -21.28 13.02 8.08
CA GLU A 367 -22.38 13.82 7.53
C GLU A 367 -22.04 14.34 6.12
N VAL A 368 -20.87 14.97 5.96
CA VAL A 368 -20.40 15.45 4.66
C VAL A 368 -20.22 14.27 3.69
N ALA A 369 -19.62 13.18 4.17
CA ALA A 369 -19.36 12.00 3.35
C ALA A 369 -20.63 11.29 2.89
N SER A 370 -21.64 11.17 3.75
CA SER A 370 -22.92 10.56 3.40
C SER A 370 -23.70 11.42 2.41
N PHE A 371 -23.67 12.74 2.57
CA PHE A 371 -24.31 13.68 1.64
C PHE A 371 -23.71 13.58 0.23
N LEU A 372 -22.38 13.58 0.13
CA LEU A 372 -21.66 13.43 -1.14
C LEU A 372 -21.78 12.02 -1.71
N GLY A 373 -21.78 10.99 -0.87
CA GLY A 373 -21.94 9.59 -1.24
C GLY A 373 -23.23 9.32 -2.02
N GLN A 374 -24.34 9.88 -1.56
CA GLN A 374 -25.63 9.84 -2.26
C GLN A 374 -25.62 10.51 -3.64
N ARG A 375 -24.58 11.28 -3.96
CA ARG A 375 -24.43 12.08 -5.19
C ARG A 375 -23.21 11.63 -6.02
N GLY A 376 -22.76 10.39 -5.82
CA GLY A 376 -21.70 9.78 -6.64
C GLY A 376 -20.28 10.21 -6.30
N TRP A 377 -20.06 10.73 -5.09
CA TRP A 377 -18.74 11.12 -4.59
C TRP A 377 -18.34 10.26 -3.40
N MET A 378 -17.20 9.59 -3.51
CA MET A 378 -16.74 8.64 -2.51
C MET A 378 -15.79 9.27 -1.51
N LEU A 379 -16.06 9.04 -0.22
CA LEU A 379 -15.02 9.18 0.79
C LEU A 379 -13.86 8.22 0.47
N GLN A 380 -12.68 8.79 0.26
CA GLN A 380 -11.46 8.04 -0.03
C GLN A 380 -10.54 8.03 1.18
N LEU A 381 -10.28 9.21 1.78
CA LEU A 381 -9.36 9.36 2.92
C LEU A 381 -9.91 10.41 3.87
N CYS A 382 -9.68 10.24 5.17
CA CYS A 382 -9.83 11.33 6.13
C CYS A 382 -8.76 11.24 7.22
N ASN A 383 -8.16 12.36 7.58
CA ASN A 383 -7.09 12.40 8.57
C ASN A 383 -7.34 13.57 9.53
N GLY A 384 -7.25 13.28 10.83
CA GLY A 384 -7.39 14.27 11.88
C GLY A 384 -6.04 14.89 12.21
N GLY A 385 -6.04 16.20 12.47
CA GLY A 385 -4.86 16.97 12.87
C GLY A 385 -5.13 17.80 14.11
N HIS A 386 -4.06 18.34 14.70
CA HIS A 386 -4.17 19.32 15.77
C HIS A 386 -3.04 20.33 15.73
N THR A 387 -3.33 21.56 16.13
CA THR A 387 -2.33 22.62 16.34
C THR A 387 -2.51 23.27 17.70
N ALA A 388 -1.44 23.82 18.25
CA ALA A 388 -1.53 24.66 19.45
C ALA A 388 -1.75 26.13 19.06
N ALA A 389 -2.50 26.88 19.87
CA ALA A 389 -2.60 28.33 19.65
C ALA A 389 -1.27 29.02 19.98
N ALA A 390 -0.80 29.90 19.09
CA ALA A 390 0.49 30.60 19.22
C ALA A 390 0.70 31.34 20.57
N ASN A 391 -0.40 31.76 21.22
CA ASN A 391 -0.37 32.51 22.48
C ASN A 391 -0.93 31.71 23.68
N SER A 392 -1.38 30.47 23.47
CA SER A 392 -1.90 29.61 24.54
C SER A 392 -1.73 28.16 24.14
N PRO A 393 -0.62 27.52 24.53
CA PRO A 393 -0.35 26.15 24.15
C PRO A 393 -1.31 25.15 24.85
N TRP A 394 -2.06 25.61 25.84
CA TRP A 394 -3.18 24.91 26.49
C TRP A 394 -4.44 24.83 25.62
N ASN A 395 -4.57 25.70 24.61
CA ASN A 395 -5.73 25.71 23.72
C ASN A 395 -5.43 24.97 22.41
N LEU A 396 -5.65 23.66 22.45
CA LEU A 396 -5.55 22.78 21.28
C LEU A 396 -6.70 23.04 20.30
N LYS A 397 -6.36 23.19 19.03
CA LYS A 397 -7.28 23.33 17.91
C LYS A 397 -7.28 22.03 17.13
N ARG A 398 -8.46 21.58 16.74
CA ARG A 398 -8.67 20.35 15.97
C ARG A 398 -9.03 20.67 14.53
N GLU A 399 -8.53 19.83 13.65
CA GLU A 399 -8.85 19.91 12.23
C GLU A 399 -9.05 18.51 11.65
N GLN A 400 -9.79 18.43 10.56
CA GLN A 400 -10.01 17.19 9.83
C GLN A 400 -9.94 17.48 8.33
N GLN A 401 -9.04 16.80 7.63
CA GLN A 401 -9.00 16.85 6.17
C GLN A 401 -9.72 15.62 5.62
N ILE A 402 -10.75 15.84 4.81
CA ILE A 402 -11.60 14.82 4.21
C ILE A 402 -11.42 14.88 2.70
N LYS A 403 -11.06 13.76 2.08
CA LYS A 403 -10.76 13.69 0.66
C LYS A 403 -11.76 12.80 -0.06
N PHE A 404 -12.27 13.31 -1.16
CA PHE A 404 -13.26 12.68 -2.00
C PHE A 404 -12.72 12.45 -3.41
N ARG A 405 -13.21 11.40 -4.05
CA ARG A 405 -13.08 11.16 -5.49
C ARG A 405 -14.45 10.90 -6.12
N ARG A 406 -14.55 11.06 -7.43
CA ARG A 406 -15.71 10.54 -8.18
C ARG A 406 -15.81 9.01 -8.01
N ALA A 407 -17.03 8.51 -7.83
CA ALA A 407 -17.31 7.08 -7.86
C ALA A 407 -17.13 6.51 -9.27
N GLN A 408 -16.53 5.34 -9.38
CA GLN A 408 -16.32 4.61 -10.63
C GLN A 408 -17.41 3.54 -10.83
N PRO A 409 -17.58 2.98 -12.05
CA PRO A 409 -18.45 1.83 -12.25
C PRO A 409 -18.10 0.69 -11.29
N GLY A 410 -19.09 0.21 -10.53
CA GLY A 410 -18.92 -0.84 -9.52
C GLY A 410 -18.71 -0.32 -8.09
N ASP A 411 -18.41 0.97 -7.92
CA ASP A 411 -18.40 1.59 -6.58
C ASP A 411 -19.82 1.81 -6.06
N ASP A 412 -20.04 1.54 -4.77
CA ASP A 412 -21.23 2.01 -4.05
C ASP A 412 -20.83 3.15 -3.10
N ALA A 413 -20.86 4.38 -3.63
CA ALA A 413 -20.54 5.57 -2.86
C ALA A 413 -21.59 5.89 -1.77
N SER A 414 -22.80 5.38 -1.93
CA SER A 414 -23.94 5.64 -1.04
C SER A 414 -24.03 4.67 0.13
N ALA A 415 -23.24 3.59 0.10
CA ALA A 415 -23.20 2.57 1.13
C ALA A 415 -22.95 3.18 2.52
N PRO A 416 -23.63 2.67 3.57
CA PRO A 416 -23.47 3.16 4.94
C PRO A 416 -22.00 3.19 5.40
N LEU A 417 -21.62 4.29 6.06
CA LEU A 417 -20.30 4.47 6.65
C LEU A 417 -20.38 4.36 8.17
N LEU A 418 -19.45 3.63 8.78
CA LEU A 418 -19.27 3.57 10.23
C LEU A 418 -17.87 4.07 10.56
N MET A 419 -17.77 5.05 11.46
CA MET A 419 -16.49 5.51 11.99
C MET A 419 -16.33 5.02 13.43
N ILE A 420 -15.17 4.45 13.74
CA ILE A 420 -14.77 4.04 15.09
C ILE A 420 -13.45 4.74 15.41
N GLU A 421 -13.40 5.51 16.49
CA GLU A 421 -12.21 6.22 16.94
C GLU A 421 -11.74 5.67 18.28
N LEU A 422 -10.52 5.15 18.33
CA LEU A 422 -9.86 4.71 19.56
C LEU A 422 -9.04 5.88 20.10
N ARG A 423 -9.17 6.23 21.37
CA ARG A 423 -8.53 7.40 21.97
C ARG A 423 -7.94 7.07 23.33
N ALA A 424 -6.69 7.44 23.58
CA ALA A 424 -6.07 7.49 24.90
C ALA A 424 -5.83 8.95 25.22
N VAL A 425 -6.66 9.50 26.10
CA VAL A 425 -6.68 10.93 26.44
C VAL A 425 -5.87 11.16 27.72
N PRO A 426 -4.82 11.99 27.71
CA PRO A 426 -4.06 12.34 28.90
C PRO A 426 -4.93 12.99 29.98
N GLU A 427 -4.70 12.63 31.25
CA GLU A 427 -5.44 13.18 32.40
C GLU A 427 -4.59 14.15 33.23
N ASN A 428 -3.28 13.91 33.37
CA ASN A 428 -2.43 14.69 34.26
C ASN A 428 -0.94 14.63 33.88
N ALA A 429 -0.11 15.40 34.59
CA ALA A 429 1.34 15.49 34.37
C ALA A 429 2.10 14.21 34.76
N GLU A 430 1.49 13.32 35.55
CA GLU A 430 2.01 12.02 35.98
C GLU A 430 1.95 10.96 34.87
N GLY A 431 1.43 11.33 33.69
CA GLY A 431 1.27 10.44 32.56
C GLY A 431 0.13 9.44 32.77
N HIS A 432 -0.89 9.80 33.55
CA HIS A 432 -2.15 9.06 33.55
C HIS A 432 -2.98 9.43 32.32
N PHE A 433 -3.77 8.49 31.86
CA PHE A 433 -4.63 8.65 30.69
C PHE A 433 -5.87 7.76 30.83
N GLN A 434 -6.93 8.16 30.12
CA GLN A 434 -8.16 7.39 30.01
C GLN A 434 -8.37 6.91 28.57
N GLY A 435 -8.68 5.61 28.41
CA GLY A 435 -9.08 5.02 27.14
C GLY A 435 -10.56 5.26 26.84
N TRP A 436 -10.85 5.69 25.62
CA TRP A 436 -12.18 5.92 25.07
C TRP A 436 -12.29 5.30 23.67
N ILE A 437 -13.49 4.86 23.31
CA ILE A 437 -13.85 4.48 21.94
C ILE A 437 -15.12 5.22 21.57
N GLU A 438 -15.08 5.97 20.48
CA GLU A 438 -16.21 6.72 19.94
C GLU A 438 -16.69 6.01 18.66
N MET A 439 -18.01 5.88 18.50
CA MET A 439 -18.60 5.35 17.28
C MET A 439 -19.61 6.34 16.70
N ASN A 440 -19.58 6.47 15.37
CA ASN A 440 -20.48 7.34 14.61
C ASN A 440 -20.96 6.61 13.36
N GLY A 441 -22.23 6.77 13.00
CA GLY A 441 -22.85 6.19 11.80
C GLY A 441 -24.15 5.42 12.08
N PRO A 442 -24.84 4.94 11.05
CA PRO A 442 -26.06 4.16 11.20
C PRO A 442 -25.78 2.76 11.79
N ASN A 443 -26.72 2.23 12.58
CA ASN A 443 -26.65 0.86 13.10
C ASN A 443 -27.05 -0.19 12.04
N THR A 444 -26.32 -0.23 10.92
CA THR A 444 -26.59 -1.17 9.82
C THR A 444 -26.38 -2.61 10.28
N HIS A 445 -27.43 -3.44 10.14
CA HIS A 445 -27.41 -4.86 10.53
C HIS A 445 -26.95 -5.14 11.98
N GLY A 446 -27.27 -4.26 12.91
CA GLY A 446 -26.93 -4.42 14.33
C GLY A 446 -25.42 -4.41 14.59
N VAL A 447 -24.67 -3.62 13.82
CA VAL A 447 -23.20 -3.51 13.96
C VAL A 447 -22.80 -2.99 15.33
N TYR A 448 -23.57 -2.10 15.95
CA TYR A 448 -23.26 -1.59 17.29
C TYR A 448 -23.23 -2.73 18.32
N GLU A 449 -24.27 -3.54 18.38
CA GLU A 449 -24.37 -4.64 19.34
C GLU A 449 -23.24 -5.66 19.15
N LYS A 450 -22.91 -5.96 17.89
CA LYS A 450 -21.84 -6.91 17.53
C LYS A 450 -20.45 -6.39 17.88
N VAL A 451 -20.17 -5.11 17.64
CA VAL A 451 -18.87 -4.49 17.93
C VAL A 451 -18.69 -4.26 19.42
N VAL A 452 -19.73 -3.78 20.12
CA VAL A 452 -19.72 -3.61 21.58
C VAL A 452 -19.40 -4.94 22.26
N ARG A 453 -20.10 -6.02 21.90
CA ARG A 453 -19.86 -7.35 22.47
C ARG A 453 -18.42 -7.82 22.26
N TYR A 454 -17.86 -7.59 21.07
CA TYR A 454 -16.46 -7.91 20.79
C TYR A 454 -15.50 -7.08 21.67
N MET A 455 -15.74 -5.77 21.80
CA MET A 455 -14.89 -4.86 22.57
C MET A 455 -14.99 -5.09 24.09
N GLU A 456 -16.15 -5.46 24.62
CA GLU A 456 -16.31 -5.88 26.02
C GLU A 456 -15.42 -7.09 26.33
N GLN A 457 -15.40 -8.08 25.43
CA GLN A 457 -14.64 -9.32 25.61
C GLN A 457 -13.13 -9.12 25.43
N THR A 458 -12.72 -8.37 24.41
CA THR A 458 -11.30 -8.30 24.01
C THR A 458 -10.59 -7.05 24.52
N MET A 459 -11.30 -5.94 24.63
CA MET A 459 -10.75 -4.61 24.95
C MET A 459 -11.17 -4.10 26.34
N LEU A 460 -11.94 -4.90 27.10
CA LEU A 460 -12.47 -4.54 28.43
C LEU A 460 -13.28 -3.24 28.38
N CYS A 461 -14.04 -3.07 27.29
CA CYS A 461 -14.85 -1.88 27.13
C CYS A 461 -16.09 -1.93 28.02
N GLN A 462 -16.56 -0.75 28.41
CA GLN A 462 -17.84 -0.55 29.11
C GLN A 462 -18.62 0.55 28.38
N PRO A 463 -19.85 0.27 27.89
CA PRO A 463 -20.66 1.28 27.25
C PRO A 463 -21.00 2.43 28.21
N VAL A 464 -20.81 3.67 27.75
CA VAL A 464 -21.24 4.88 28.47
C VAL A 464 -22.57 5.40 27.92
N GLY A 465 -22.79 5.25 26.61
CA GLY A 465 -23.99 5.70 25.92
C GLY A 465 -23.72 6.86 24.95
N PRO A 466 -24.78 7.41 24.32
CA PRO A 466 -24.67 8.49 23.36
C PRO A 466 -24.16 9.78 24.01
N GLN A 467 -23.43 10.60 23.24
CA GLN A 467 -22.91 11.90 23.68
C GLN A 467 -23.29 13.00 22.68
N PRO A 468 -23.19 14.30 23.06
CA PRO A 468 -23.44 15.39 22.12
C PRO A 468 -22.53 15.36 20.88
N TYR A 469 -21.37 14.73 20.97
CA TYR A 469 -20.34 14.70 19.93
C TYR A 469 -20.18 13.36 19.20
N CYS A 470 -20.73 12.25 19.74
CA CYS A 470 -20.71 10.95 19.10
C CYS A 470 -21.96 10.10 19.37
N ASP A 471 -22.28 9.17 18.47
CA ASP A 471 -23.49 8.34 18.57
C ASP A 471 -23.40 7.31 19.72
N LEU A 472 -22.21 6.79 20.00
CA LEU A 472 -21.96 5.90 21.13
C LEU A 472 -20.53 6.07 21.67
N LEU A 473 -20.40 6.23 22.99
CA LEU A 473 -19.13 6.25 23.70
C LEU A 473 -18.94 4.97 24.53
N LEU A 474 -17.74 4.41 24.50
CA LEU A 474 -17.30 3.34 25.39
C LEU A 474 -16.04 3.75 26.15
N LYS A 475 -15.97 3.37 27.42
CA LYS A 475 -14.75 3.46 28.23
C LYS A 475 -13.89 2.22 27.97
N CYS A 476 -12.61 2.38 27.65
CA CYS A 476 -11.70 1.28 27.32
C CYS A 476 -10.64 1.06 28.41
N GLY A 477 -10.47 -0.18 28.87
CA GLY A 477 -9.52 -0.56 29.94
C GLY A 477 -8.24 -1.26 29.47
N CYS A 478 -8.14 -1.63 28.19
CA CYS A 478 -7.01 -2.43 27.70
C CYS A 478 -5.82 -1.63 27.18
N PHE A 479 -5.97 -0.32 26.91
CA PHE A 479 -4.89 0.48 26.34
C PHE A 479 -3.69 0.59 27.29
N ARG A 480 -2.50 0.56 26.70
CA ARG A 480 -1.20 0.70 27.39
C ARG A 480 -0.32 1.62 26.55
N MET A 481 0.27 2.61 27.21
CA MET A 481 1.22 3.56 26.63
C MET A 481 2.45 3.63 27.52
N ARG A 482 3.65 3.68 26.93
CA ARG A 482 4.93 3.67 27.65
C ARG A 482 5.67 4.98 27.59
N GLU A 483 6.51 5.20 28.60
CA GLU A 483 7.57 6.19 28.54
C GLU A 483 8.69 5.72 27.61
N ALA A 484 9.39 6.66 26.97
CA ALA A 484 10.59 6.35 26.18
C ALA A 484 11.90 6.58 26.94
N ASN A 485 11.86 7.25 28.11
CA ASN A 485 13.05 7.55 28.89
C ASN A 485 12.72 7.66 30.39
N THR A 486 13.66 7.27 31.25
CA THR A 486 13.56 7.31 32.72
C THR A 486 13.75 8.71 33.32
N SER A 487 14.47 9.60 32.64
CA SER A 487 14.83 10.92 33.15
C SER A 487 13.65 11.89 33.09
N TRP A 488 13.34 12.50 34.23
CA TRP A 488 12.36 13.58 34.32
C TRP A 488 12.69 14.76 33.39
N TRP A 489 13.98 15.10 33.22
CA TRP A 489 14.40 16.19 32.34
C TRP A 489 14.11 15.87 30.87
N HIS A 490 14.32 14.62 30.47
CA HIS A 490 13.97 14.18 29.12
C HIS A 490 12.45 14.20 28.93
N GLN A 491 11.70 13.65 29.87
CA GLN A 491 10.23 13.66 29.84
C GLN A 491 9.65 15.07 29.80
N LYS A 492 10.21 16.02 30.56
CA LYS A 492 9.79 17.42 30.52
C LYS A 492 10.05 18.08 29.17
N ARG A 493 11.20 17.78 28.57
CA ARG A 493 11.60 18.39 27.29
C ARG A 493 10.90 17.76 26.09
N GLU A 494 10.77 16.45 26.07
CA GLU A 494 10.29 15.67 24.92
C GLU A 494 8.84 15.21 25.07
N GLY A 495 8.29 15.28 26.28
CA GLY A 495 6.97 14.80 26.60
C GLY A 495 6.96 13.36 27.10
N ARG A 496 5.91 13.04 27.84
CA ARG A 496 5.61 11.70 28.37
C ARG A 496 4.77 10.90 27.40
N LEU A 497 4.77 9.57 27.60
CA LEU A 497 3.96 8.59 26.86
C LEU A 497 4.26 8.57 25.34
N ILE A 498 5.50 8.85 24.97
CA ILE A 498 6.00 8.86 23.58
C ILE A 498 6.64 7.53 23.14
N GLY A 499 6.67 6.53 24.03
CA GLY A 499 7.20 5.21 23.74
C GLY A 499 6.17 4.31 23.05
N GLU A 500 6.37 3.01 23.24
CA GLU A 500 5.54 1.96 22.64
C GLU A 500 4.10 1.97 23.17
N SER A 501 3.18 1.45 22.36
CA SER A 501 1.77 1.33 22.74
C SER A 501 1.16 0.04 22.21
N ASN A 502 -0.03 -0.31 22.69
CA ASN A 502 -0.78 -1.45 22.15
C ASN A 502 -1.93 -1.05 21.21
N PHE A 503 -1.96 0.20 20.75
CA PHE A 503 -2.99 0.69 19.83
C PHE A 503 -3.01 -0.13 18.55
N GLY A 504 -1.86 -0.28 17.88
CA GLY A 504 -1.74 -1.07 16.65
C GLY A 504 -2.30 -2.49 16.78
N ARG A 505 -2.02 -3.19 17.90
CA ARG A 505 -2.49 -4.56 18.14
C ARG A 505 -4.01 -4.64 18.10
N TYR A 506 -4.68 -3.84 18.92
CA TYR A 506 -6.15 -3.87 19.01
C TYR A 506 -6.81 -3.29 17.77
N THR A 507 -6.22 -2.27 17.15
CA THR A 507 -6.67 -1.73 15.86
C THR A 507 -6.69 -2.82 14.79
N MET A 508 -5.61 -3.59 14.63
CA MET A 508 -5.57 -4.64 13.60
C MET A 508 -6.59 -5.75 13.87
N ARG A 509 -6.78 -6.21 15.13
CA ARG A 509 -7.79 -7.25 15.42
C ARG A 509 -9.21 -6.74 15.23
N LEU A 510 -9.47 -5.48 15.55
CA LEU A 510 -10.76 -4.87 15.25
C LEU A 510 -11.00 -4.81 13.73
N CYS A 511 -9.99 -4.46 12.94
CA CYS A 511 -10.10 -4.51 11.48
C CYS A 511 -10.39 -5.93 10.97
N ASP A 512 -9.67 -6.94 11.47
CA ASP A 512 -9.90 -8.34 11.09
C ASP A 512 -11.32 -8.79 11.47
N TYR A 513 -11.78 -8.45 12.67
CA TYR A 513 -13.15 -8.74 13.11
C TYR A 513 -14.19 -8.08 12.21
N MET A 514 -14.04 -6.79 11.91
CA MET A 514 -14.98 -6.05 11.06
C MET A 514 -15.02 -6.57 9.63
N VAL A 515 -13.85 -6.82 9.03
CA VAL A 515 -13.74 -7.17 7.60
C VAL A 515 -14.09 -8.63 7.35
N ASP A 516 -13.76 -9.52 8.27
CA ASP A 516 -13.81 -10.96 8.00
C ASP A 516 -14.76 -11.73 8.92
N HIS A 517 -14.81 -11.42 10.22
CA HIS A 517 -15.75 -12.10 11.13
C HIS A 517 -17.19 -11.58 10.96
N LEU A 518 -17.36 -10.27 10.87
CA LEU A 518 -18.65 -9.67 10.50
C LEU A 518 -18.91 -9.78 8.99
N GLY A 519 -17.84 -9.80 8.19
CA GLY A 519 -17.86 -10.15 6.76
C GLY A 519 -18.47 -9.11 5.82
N GLU A 520 -19.12 -8.06 6.33
CA GLU A 520 -19.90 -7.07 5.55
C GLU A 520 -19.34 -5.64 5.61
N TRP A 521 -18.08 -5.46 6.00
CA TRP A 521 -17.50 -4.13 6.15
C TRP A 521 -16.13 -4.04 5.50
N ASP A 522 -15.90 -3.01 4.70
CA ASP A 522 -14.59 -2.67 4.18
C ASP A 522 -13.95 -1.57 4.99
N LEU A 523 -12.72 -1.80 5.41
CA LEU A 523 -11.90 -0.73 5.93
C LEU A 523 -11.53 0.24 4.80
N LEU A 524 -11.83 1.53 4.98
CA LEU A 524 -11.43 2.63 4.09
C LEU A 524 -10.27 3.45 4.66
N VAL A 525 -10.35 3.78 5.96
CA VAL A 525 -9.41 4.67 6.64
C VAL A 525 -8.93 3.99 7.91
N CYS A 526 -7.63 4.14 8.21
CA CYS A 526 -7.00 3.67 9.43
C CYS A 526 -5.82 4.59 9.74
N ASN A 527 -6.15 5.73 10.33
CA ASN A 527 -5.20 6.83 10.53
C ASN A 527 -4.89 6.99 12.01
N GLY A 528 -3.61 7.03 12.34
CA GLY A 528 -3.07 7.16 13.69
C GLY A 528 -2.55 8.57 13.91
N ASN A 529 -2.95 9.20 15.01
CA ASN A 529 -2.44 10.51 15.41
C ASN A 529 -1.96 10.50 16.86
N SER A 530 -1.02 11.38 17.15
CA SER A 530 -0.57 11.69 18.51
C SER A 530 -1.06 13.06 18.89
N VAL A 531 -1.67 13.21 20.06
CA VAL A 531 -2.17 14.51 20.53
C VAL A 531 -1.43 14.91 21.78
N THR A 532 -0.71 16.03 21.75
CA THR A 532 0.03 16.50 22.92
C THR A 532 -0.84 17.42 23.76
N SER A 533 -1.09 17.03 25.01
CA SER A 533 -1.69 17.91 26.03
C SER A 533 -0.61 18.51 26.93
N LEU A 534 -0.81 19.74 27.38
CA LEU A 534 -0.04 20.32 28.46
C LEU A 534 -0.78 20.11 29.78
N CYS A 535 -0.06 19.67 30.81
CA CYS A 535 -0.57 19.43 32.15
C CYS A 535 0.34 20.11 33.17
N GLN A 536 -0.23 20.77 34.17
CA GLN A 536 0.54 21.40 35.25
C GLN A 536 0.91 20.34 36.30
N SER A 537 2.19 20.24 36.66
CA SER A 537 2.65 19.35 37.74
C SER A 537 2.69 20.09 39.08
N GLY A 538 1.92 19.61 40.05
CA GLY A 538 1.90 20.17 41.41
C GLY A 538 3.19 19.89 42.20
N LEU A 539 3.88 18.77 41.92
CA LEU A 539 5.12 18.36 42.60
C LEU A 539 6.33 19.22 42.23
N HIS A 540 6.38 19.71 40.99
CA HIS A 540 7.55 20.43 40.46
C HIS A 540 7.25 21.85 39.99
N ASN A 541 6.04 22.35 40.26
CA ASN A 541 5.53 23.65 39.82
C ASN A 541 5.93 23.98 38.36
N SER A 542 5.75 23.02 37.46
CA SER A 542 6.14 23.17 36.05
C SER A 542 5.24 22.43 35.10
N ASP A 543 5.21 22.90 33.85
CA ASP A 543 4.39 22.34 32.78
C ASP A 543 5.03 21.08 32.20
N MET A 544 4.20 20.06 31.99
CA MET A 544 4.57 18.78 31.42
C MET A 544 3.76 18.53 30.14
N ARG A 545 4.44 18.11 29.07
CA ARG A 545 3.79 17.63 27.85
C ARG A 545 3.47 16.15 28.01
N VAL A 546 2.22 15.75 27.78
CA VAL A 546 1.77 14.36 27.89
C VAL A 546 1.04 14.00 26.61
N ASN A 547 1.47 12.91 25.97
CA ASN A 547 0.94 12.50 24.68
C ASN A 547 -0.23 11.52 24.85
N GLY A 548 -1.30 11.81 24.15
CA GLY A 548 -2.38 10.87 23.85
C GLY A 548 -2.17 10.22 22.49
N ARG A 549 -2.87 9.10 22.28
CA ARG A 549 -2.92 8.37 21.01
C ARG A 549 -4.35 8.34 20.50
N GLU A 550 -4.52 8.53 19.21
CA GLU A 550 -5.81 8.43 18.54
C GLU A 550 -5.68 7.52 17.31
N GLN A 551 -6.67 6.68 17.05
CA GLN A 551 -6.77 5.90 15.82
C GLN A 551 -8.18 6.04 15.24
N GLN A 552 -8.29 6.63 14.06
CA GLN A 552 -9.55 6.79 13.33
C GLN A 552 -9.70 5.67 12.30
N LEU A 553 -10.78 4.90 12.43
CA LEU A 553 -11.16 3.84 11.51
C LEU A 553 -12.47 4.22 10.82
N VAL A 554 -12.51 4.14 9.50
CA VAL A 554 -13.76 4.27 8.74
C VAL A 554 -14.00 3.00 7.97
N PHE A 555 -15.21 2.46 8.12
CA PHE A 555 -15.68 1.29 7.42
C PHE A 555 -16.84 1.65 6.49
N ARG A 556 -16.89 1.05 5.31
CA ARG A 556 -18.05 1.08 4.40
C ARG A 556 -18.74 -0.26 4.42
N HIS A 557 -20.05 -0.25 4.55
CA HIS A 557 -20.85 -1.47 4.48
C HIS A 557 -20.81 -2.05 3.06
N ARG A 558 -20.66 -3.36 2.94
CA ARG A 558 -20.74 -4.12 1.69
C ARG A 558 -21.89 -5.13 1.79
N PRO A 559 -23.04 -4.87 1.12
CA PRO A 559 -24.12 -5.84 1.05
C PRO A 559 -23.65 -7.17 0.45
N GLY A 560 -24.00 -8.30 1.10
CA GLY A 560 -23.61 -9.64 0.65
C GLY A 560 -22.20 -10.09 1.07
N GLY A 561 -21.44 -9.21 1.74
CA GLY A 561 -20.13 -9.50 2.30
C GLY A 561 -19.03 -9.80 1.28
N ARG A 562 -17.90 -10.33 1.75
CA ARG A 562 -16.77 -10.73 0.90
C ARG A 562 -16.66 -12.24 0.78
N LYS A 563 -16.55 -12.77 -0.44
CA LYS A 563 -16.02 -14.13 -0.65
C LYS A 563 -14.52 -14.07 -0.48
N VAL A 564 -14.04 -14.37 0.71
CA VAL A 564 -12.60 -14.38 1.01
C VAL A 564 -11.99 -15.67 0.46
N PHE A 565 -11.19 -15.52 -0.59
CA PHE A 565 -10.26 -16.55 -1.02
C PHE A 565 -8.84 -16.04 -0.71
N MET A 566 -8.19 -16.68 0.25
CA MET A 566 -6.76 -16.47 0.47
C MET A 566 -6.00 -17.47 -0.40
N ALA A 567 -4.90 -17.04 -1.02
CA ALA A 567 -3.95 -18.00 -1.55
C ALA A 567 -3.53 -18.91 -0.39
N ALA A 568 -3.72 -20.22 -0.53
CA ALA A 568 -3.31 -21.16 0.51
C ALA A 568 -1.80 -21.03 0.72
N ASP A 569 -1.39 -20.69 1.94
CA ASP A 569 -0.01 -20.83 2.38
C ASP A 569 0.34 -22.31 2.36
N VAL A 570 1.08 -22.70 1.33
CA VAL A 570 1.79 -23.96 1.33
C VAL A 570 3.24 -23.57 1.18
N ALA A 571 3.96 -23.54 2.31
CA ALA A 571 5.41 -23.40 2.28
C ALA A 571 5.96 -24.61 1.54
N ALA A 572 6.19 -24.47 0.23
CA ALA A 572 6.99 -25.43 -0.51
C ALA A 572 8.36 -25.51 0.17
N ALA A 573 8.90 -26.70 0.30
CA ALA A 573 10.25 -26.86 0.84
C ALA A 573 11.29 -26.51 -0.24
N ALA A 574 12.38 -25.86 0.16
CA ALA A 574 13.52 -25.65 -0.72
C ALA A 574 14.06 -27.00 -1.20
N LEU A 575 14.46 -27.07 -2.47
CA LEU A 575 14.97 -28.32 -3.05
C LEU A 575 16.35 -28.68 -2.46
N GLY A 576 17.11 -27.69 -1.98
CA GLY A 576 18.43 -27.87 -1.36
C GLY A 576 19.54 -28.28 -2.34
N ARG A 577 19.21 -28.36 -3.63
CA ARG A 577 20.13 -28.61 -4.75
C ARG A 577 19.58 -27.97 -6.03
N ALA A 578 20.44 -27.78 -7.02
CA ALA A 578 20.01 -27.36 -8.34
C ALA A 578 18.99 -28.35 -8.93
N PRO A 579 17.87 -27.88 -9.51
CA PRO A 579 16.92 -28.74 -10.20
C PRO A 579 17.50 -29.23 -11.54
N CYS A 580 16.84 -30.18 -12.19
CA CYS A 580 17.31 -30.75 -13.44
C CYS A 580 17.19 -29.74 -14.60
N LEU A 581 18.34 -29.23 -15.08
CA LEU A 581 18.43 -28.30 -16.21
C LEU A 581 17.46 -27.09 -16.05
N PRO A 582 17.61 -26.25 -15.01
CA PRO A 582 16.75 -25.10 -14.83
C PRO A 582 16.85 -24.15 -16.02
N PRO A 583 15.78 -23.42 -16.34
CA PRO A 583 15.83 -22.41 -17.39
C PRO A 583 16.86 -21.32 -17.08
N HIS A 584 17.61 -20.88 -18.09
CA HIS A 584 18.67 -19.89 -17.92
C HIS A 584 18.18 -18.52 -17.46
N TYR A 585 16.90 -18.20 -17.66
CA TYR A 585 16.30 -16.92 -17.26
C TYR A 585 15.80 -16.89 -15.81
N TRP A 586 15.95 -17.99 -15.05
CA TRP A 586 15.63 -18.02 -13.63
C TRP A 586 16.65 -17.23 -12.79
N LYS A 587 16.26 -16.81 -11.60
CA LYS A 587 17.20 -16.22 -10.63
C LYS A 587 18.18 -17.27 -10.10
N ASP A 588 19.31 -16.81 -9.58
CA ASP A 588 20.35 -17.72 -9.09
C ASP A 588 19.85 -18.55 -7.90
N SER A 589 19.10 -17.95 -6.98
CA SER A 589 18.54 -18.61 -5.79
C SER A 589 17.47 -19.68 -6.07
N THR A 590 16.90 -19.69 -7.27
CA THR A 590 15.97 -20.75 -7.73
C THR A 590 16.69 -21.75 -8.63
N LYS A 591 17.76 -21.34 -9.34
CA LYS A 591 18.63 -22.25 -10.10
C LYS A 591 19.48 -23.16 -9.24
N ASP A 592 19.87 -22.72 -8.05
CA ASP A 592 20.61 -23.52 -7.07
C ASP A 592 19.70 -24.30 -6.11
N GLY A 593 18.39 -24.01 -6.14
CA GLY A 593 17.37 -24.63 -5.30
C GLY A 593 17.42 -24.20 -3.84
N ALA A 594 18.07 -23.07 -3.53
CA ALA A 594 18.10 -22.48 -2.20
C ALA A 594 16.71 -21.98 -1.77
N GLU A 595 15.94 -21.43 -2.71
CA GLU A 595 14.56 -20.99 -2.51
C GLU A 595 13.56 -22.03 -3.01
N ALA A 596 12.44 -22.17 -2.29
CA ALA A 596 11.42 -23.15 -2.64
C ALA A 596 10.58 -22.75 -3.86
N GLN A 597 10.28 -21.46 -3.97
CA GLN A 597 9.56 -20.86 -5.08
C GLN A 597 9.79 -19.35 -5.07
N GLN A 598 9.88 -18.75 -6.25
CA GLN A 598 9.67 -17.32 -6.42
C GLN A 598 8.57 -17.04 -7.44
N ILE A 599 7.65 -16.15 -7.09
CA ILE A 599 6.67 -15.57 -8.01
C ILE A 599 7.14 -14.16 -8.32
N ILE A 600 7.33 -13.85 -9.60
CA ILE A 600 7.87 -12.56 -10.03
C ILE A 600 7.03 -11.97 -11.16
N ALA A 601 6.99 -10.64 -11.25
CA ALA A 601 6.42 -9.96 -12.41
C ALA A 601 7.15 -10.39 -13.70
N VAL A 602 6.38 -10.63 -14.75
CA VAL A 602 6.94 -10.94 -16.07
C VAL A 602 7.62 -9.71 -16.68
N SER A 603 8.55 -9.92 -17.61
CA SER A 603 9.09 -8.82 -18.43
C SER A 603 8.04 -8.27 -19.40
N ASP A 604 8.27 -7.07 -19.95
CA ASP A 604 7.41 -6.49 -21.00
C ASP A 604 7.31 -7.40 -22.23
N ASP A 605 8.39 -8.10 -22.57
CA ASP A 605 8.41 -9.06 -23.67
C ASP A 605 7.54 -10.28 -23.35
N GLU A 606 7.65 -10.85 -22.15
CA GLU A 606 6.81 -11.96 -21.71
C GLU A 606 5.33 -11.58 -21.65
N LYS A 607 5.00 -10.38 -21.14
CA LYS A 607 3.62 -9.85 -21.17
C LYS A 607 3.11 -9.75 -22.62
N ARG A 608 3.94 -9.26 -23.55
CA ARG A 608 3.63 -9.18 -24.98
C ARG A 608 3.43 -10.56 -25.61
N TRP A 609 4.24 -11.56 -25.28
CA TRP A 609 4.08 -12.93 -25.77
C TRP A 609 2.78 -13.57 -25.30
N ILE A 610 2.42 -13.37 -24.02
CA ILE A 610 1.14 -13.83 -23.48
C ILE A 610 -0.02 -13.16 -24.23
N GLN A 611 0.04 -11.84 -24.46
CA GLN A 611 -0.97 -11.14 -25.25
C GLN A 611 -1.08 -11.69 -26.68
N GLN A 612 0.05 -11.98 -27.34
CA GLN A 612 0.06 -12.62 -28.67
C GLN A 612 -0.61 -13.98 -28.67
N VAL A 613 -0.39 -14.80 -27.63
CA VAL A 613 -1.09 -16.08 -27.48
C VAL A 613 -2.59 -15.88 -27.29
N LEU A 614 -3.02 -14.94 -26.44
CA LEU A 614 -4.44 -14.70 -26.23
C LEU A 614 -5.15 -14.22 -27.49
N ASP A 615 -4.56 -13.26 -28.21
CA ASP A 615 -5.11 -12.72 -29.46
C ASP A 615 -5.06 -13.76 -30.59
N GLY A 616 -3.92 -14.42 -30.79
CA GLY A 616 -3.69 -15.36 -31.90
C GLY A 616 -4.44 -16.69 -31.77
N THR A 617 -4.97 -17.02 -30.59
CA THR A 617 -5.74 -18.25 -30.34
C THR A 617 -7.20 -18.00 -29.98
N TYR A 618 -7.64 -16.74 -30.04
CA TYR A 618 -9.02 -16.35 -29.82
C TYR A 618 -9.92 -16.88 -30.94
N LYS A 619 -11.04 -17.48 -30.56
CA LYS A 619 -12.08 -17.94 -31.50
C LYS A 619 -13.46 -17.58 -30.96
N LYS A 620 -14.24 -16.81 -31.72
CA LYS A 620 -15.59 -16.37 -31.34
C LYS A 620 -16.61 -17.52 -31.43
N LYS A 621 -16.52 -18.50 -30.53
CA LYS A 621 -17.37 -19.70 -30.45
C LYS A 621 -17.70 -20.00 -28.98
N VAL A 622 -18.95 -20.36 -28.71
CA VAL A 622 -19.43 -20.66 -27.36
C VAL A 622 -19.79 -22.14 -27.26
N THR A 623 -19.43 -22.78 -26.15
CA THR A 623 -19.88 -24.14 -25.81
C THR A 623 -20.89 -24.11 -24.66
N ARG A 624 -21.39 -25.30 -24.28
CA ARG A 624 -22.28 -25.47 -23.10
C ARG A 624 -21.62 -25.00 -21.79
N ASP A 625 -20.30 -24.93 -21.73
CA ASP A 625 -19.58 -24.66 -20.49
C ASP A 625 -19.63 -23.17 -20.09
N ARG A 626 -20.00 -22.27 -21.01
CA ARG A 626 -20.14 -20.83 -20.71
C ARG A 626 -21.48 -20.53 -20.01
N SER A 627 -21.41 -19.93 -18.83
CA SER A 627 -22.58 -19.54 -18.03
C SER A 627 -23.21 -18.22 -18.49
N GLY A 628 -23.92 -18.21 -19.63
CA GLY A 628 -24.85 -17.14 -20.04
C GLY A 628 -24.30 -15.73 -20.31
N SER A 629 -23.02 -15.45 -20.01
CA SER A 629 -22.37 -14.15 -20.23
C SER A 629 -22.01 -13.94 -21.70
N ALA A 630 -22.22 -12.72 -22.21
CA ALA A 630 -21.81 -12.33 -23.56
C ALA A 630 -20.32 -12.62 -23.80
N MET A 631 -19.98 -13.03 -25.02
CA MET A 631 -18.60 -13.27 -25.40
C MET A 631 -17.86 -11.95 -25.58
N ALA A 632 -16.69 -11.82 -24.94
CA ALA A 632 -15.79 -10.69 -25.14
C ALA A 632 -15.27 -10.71 -26.58
N ASP A 633 -15.02 -9.54 -27.16
CA ASP A 633 -14.41 -9.41 -28.49
C ASP A 633 -12.89 -9.61 -28.43
N ARG A 634 -12.28 -9.30 -27.29
CA ARG A 634 -10.84 -9.46 -27.04
C ARG A 634 -10.54 -9.66 -25.55
N PHE A 635 -9.40 -10.28 -25.26
CA PHE A 635 -8.84 -10.37 -23.91
C PHE A 635 -7.56 -9.53 -23.82
N VAL A 636 -7.51 -8.58 -22.88
CA VAL A 636 -6.36 -7.70 -22.71
C VAL A 636 -5.64 -8.02 -21.42
N VAL A 637 -4.37 -8.44 -21.54
CA VAL A 637 -3.50 -8.75 -20.41
C VAL A 637 -3.19 -7.47 -19.64
N VAL A 638 -3.68 -7.42 -18.41
CA VAL A 638 -3.43 -6.32 -17.48
C VAL A 638 -2.10 -6.52 -16.77
N SER A 639 -1.83 -7.74 -16.32
CA SER A 639 -0.58 -8.12 -15.67
C SER A 639 -0.35 -9.62 -15.78
N ALA A 640 0.88 -10.06 -15.54
CA ALA A 640 1.20 -11.48 -15.48
C ALA A 640 2.35 -11.72 -14.51
N LEU A 641 2.38 -12.93 -13.95
CA LEU A 641 3.42 -13.38 -13.04
C LEU A 641 4.02 -14.68 -13.57
N ARG A 642 5.32 -14.87 -13.36
CA ARG A 642 6.08 -16.09 -13.64
C ARG A 642 6.38 -16.82 -12.34
N SER A 643 6.17 -18.14 -12.32
CA SER A 643 6.58 -19.03 -11.23
C SER A 643 7.94 -19.66 -11.54
N GLU A 644 8.89 -19.47 -10.64
CA GLU A 644 10.16 -20.19 -10.59
C GLU A 644 10.11 -21.16 -9.42
N HIS A 645 9.71 -22.41 -9.68
CA HIS A 645 9.50 -23.42 -8.66
C HIS A 645 10.44 -24.62 -8.89
N PRO A 646 11.60 -24.70 -8.19
CA PRO A 646 12.58 -25.75 -8.40
C PRO A 646 12.02 -27.17 -8.21
N GLY A 647 11.23 -27.39 -7.16
CA GLY A 647 10.60 -28.70 -6.90
C GLY A 647 9.67 -29.18 -8.02
N LEU A 648 8.74 -28.34 -8.48
CA LEU A 648 7.84 -28.68 -9.60
C LEU A 648 8.58 -28.81 -10.93
N TRP A 649 9.58 -27.96 -11.17
CA TRP A 649 10.40 -28.06 -12.37
C TRP A 649 11.20 -29.35 -12.42
N ASP A 650 11.75 -29.80 -11.30
CA ASP A 650 12.54 -31.04 -11.25
C ASP A 650 11.67 -32.25 -11.61
N GLN A 651 10.43 -32.31 -11.12
CA GLN A 651 9.45 -33.34 -11.51
C GLN A 651 9.09 -33.24 -13.00
N TYR A 652 8.83 -32.03 -13.49
CA TYR A 652 8.54 -31.78 -14.90
C TYR A 652 9.68 -32.20 -15.84
N ALA A 653 10.90 -31.81 -15.51
CA ALA A 653 12.08 -32.13 -16.30
C ALA A 653 12.36 -33.64 -16.31
N GLN A 654 12.15 -34.34 -15.19
CA GLN A 654 12.23 -35.80 -15.14
C GLN A 654 11.18 -36.45 -16.05
N LYS A 655 9.93 -36.00 -15.99
CA LYS A 655 8.84 -36.52 -16.84
C LYS A 655 9.10 -36.28 -18.32
N ARG A 656 9.55 -35.08 -18.68
CA ARG A 656 10.00 -34.77 -20.05
C ARG A 656 11.05 -35.75 -20.54
N ASN A 657 12.07 -36.00 -19.73
CA ASN A 657 13.18 -36.88 -20.09
C ASN A 657 12.73 -38.35 -20.22
N GLU A 658 11.74 -38.78 -19.44
CA GLU A 658 11.08 -40.09 -19.57
C GLU A 658 10.32 -40.21 -20.89
N VAL A 659 9.44 -39.25 -21.20
CA VAL A 659 8.65 -39.24 -22.44
C VAL A 659 9.56 -39.17 -23.66
N ALA A 660 10.60 -38.32 -23.64
CA ALA A 660 11.57 -38.23 -24.73
C ALA A 660 12.27 -39.57 -25.02
N ARG A 661 12.60 -40.35 -23.97
CA ARG A 661 13.17 -41.70 -24.12
C ARG A 661 12.14 -42.68 -24.66
N SER A 662 10.90 -42.62 -24.17
CA SER A 662 9.80 -43.47 -24.64
C SER A 662 9.51 -43.24 -26.13
N MET A 663 9.35 -41.98 -26.55
CA MET A 663 9.12 -41.61 -27.94
C MET A 663 10.24 -42.09 -28.86
N LYS A 664 11.51 -41.94 -28.43
CA LYS A 664 12.65 -42.47 -29.18
C LYS A 664 12.58 -44.00 -29.34
N GLY A 665 12.11 -44.71 -28.31
CA GLY A 665 11.88 -46.16 -28.35
C GLY A 665 10.72 -46.58 -29.26
N ARG A 666 9.66 -45.77 -29.37
CA ARG A 666 8.49 -46.01 -30.23
C ARG A 666 8.74 -45.70 -31.72
N GLY A 667 9.78 -44.92 -32.06
CA GLY A 667 10.12 -44.56 -33.44
C GLY A 667 9.46 -43.26 -33.91
N THR A 668 9.11 -43.16 -35.21
CA THR A 668 8.46 -41.96 -35.74
C THR A 668 7.00 -41.89 -35.28
N VAL A 669 6.71 -40.94 -34.39
CA VAL A 669 5.37 -40.69 -33.87
C VAL A 669 4.83 -39.38 -34.45
N ALA A 670 3.57 -39.36 -34.90
CA ALA A 670 2.89 -38.12 -35.25
C ALA A 670 2.75 -37.22 -34.01
N VAL A 671 3.17 -35.96 -34.17
CA VAL A 671 3.17 -34.94 -33.12
C VAL A 671 2.10 -33.90 -33.46
N VAL A 672 1.30 -33.53 -32.46
CA VAL A 672 0.33 -32.43 -32.57
C VAL A 672 1.03 -31.12 -32.24
N ASP A 673 0.98 -30.14 -33.15
CA ASP A 673 1.48 -28.76 -32.94
C ASP A 673 0.31 -27.86 -32.50
N PRO A 674 0.26 -27.40 -31.23
CA PRO A 674 -0.83 -26.54 -30.76
C PRO A 674 -0.76 -25.13 -31.35
N LYS A 675 -1.92 -24.49 -31.53
CA LYS A 675 -2.04 -23.11 -32.08
C LYS A 675 -1.32 -22.05 -31.25
N THR A 676 -1.18 -22.27 -29.94
CA THR A 676 -0.39 -21.42 -29.04
C THR A 676 1.07 -21.30 -29.48
N MET A 677 1.67 -22.38 -29.99
CA MET A 677 3.06 -22.43 -30.46
C MET A 677 3.23 -21.73 -31.81
N GLN A 678 2.15 -21.64 -32.60
CA GLN A 678 2.10 -20.88 -33.85
C GLN A 678 1.90 -19.39 -33.57
N ALA A 679 1.12 -19.05 -32.54
CA ALA A 679 0.82 -17.67 -32.15
C ALA A 679 2.05 -16.92 -31.58
N CYS A 680 2.99 -17.62 -30.94
CA CYS A 680 4.19 -17.00 -30.37
C CYS A 680 5.45 -17.85 -30.56
N SER A 681 6.33 -17.40 -31.46
CA SER A 681 7.60 -18.07 -31.75
C SER A 681 8.57 -18.10 -30.56
N ALA A 682 8.57 -17.06 -29.72
CA ALA A 682 9.45 -16.98 -28.54
C ALA A 682 9.09 -18.03 -27.47
N LEU A 683 7.79 -18.27 -27.25
CA LEU A 683 7.34 -19.37 -26.39
C LEU A 683 7.64 -20.73 -27.03
N LYS A 684 7.55 -20.83 -28.37
CA LYS A 684 7.98 -22.04 -29.09
C LYS A 684 9.46 -22.34 -28.91
N GLU A 685 10.31 -21.32 -28.92
CA GLU A 685 11.75 -21.45 -28.68
C GLU A 685 12.06 -21.93 -27.26
N ARG A 686 11.28 -21.53 -26.24
CA ARG A 686 11.45 -22.00 -24.85
C ARG A 686 11.23 -23.51 -24.66
N CYS A 687 10.56 -24.16 -25.62
CA CYS A 687 10.36 -25.61 -25.65
C CYS A 687 11.45 -26.36 -26.43
N GLN A 688 12.45 -25.65 -26.96
CA GLN A 688 13.55 -26.24 -27.73
C GLN A 688 14.80 -26.43 -26.88
N HIS A 689 15.32 -27.65 -26.86
CA HIS A 689 16.67 -27.94 -26.42
C HIS A 689 17.67 -27.56 -27.52
N PRO A 690 18.75 -26.82 -27.22
CA PRO A 690 19.68 -26.28 -28.23
C PRO A 690 20.28 -27.32 -29.19
N ARG A 691 20.40 -28.58 -28.76
CA ARG A 691 20.95 -29.68 -29.56
C ARG A 691 19.95 -30.74 -29.99
N LEU A 692 18.83 -30.86 -29.27
CA LEU A 692 17.92 -32.00 -29.44
C LEU A 692 16.56 -31.58 -30.02
N GLY A 693 16.37 -30.28 -30.27
CA GLY A 693 15.06 -29.75 -30.63
C GLY A 693 14.06 -29.97 -29.50
N ASN A 694 12.87 -30.46 -29.81
CA ASN A 694 11.81 -30.70 -28.84
C ASN A 694 11.50 -32.21 -28.67
N PRO A 695 12.38 -32.98 -28.01
CA PRO A 695 12.28 -34.44 -28.02
C PRO A 695 11.12 -34.99 -27.17
N GLY A 696 10.56 -34.21 -26.26
CA GLY A 696 9.39 -34.57 -25.46
C GLY A 696 8.07 -34.03 -25.99
N ASN A 697 8.08 -33.34 -27.14
CA ASN A 697 6.94 -32.59 -27.66
C ASN A 697 6.33 -31.66 -26.59
N GLU A 698 7.17 -30.83 -25.98
CA GLU A 698 6.76 -29.76 -25.07
C GLU A 698 5.99 -28.68 -25.83
N ALA A 699 4.88 -28.21 -25.26
CA ALA A 699 4.11 -27.09 -25.80
C ALA A 699 3.52 -26.23 -24.67
N TYR A 700 3.23 -24.97 -24.98
CA TYR A 700 2.47 -24.12 -24.06
C TYR A 700 0.97 -24.28 -24.30
N LEU A 701 0.19 -24.45 -23.24
CA LEU A 701 -1.27 -24.53 -23.30
C LEU A 701 -1.91 -23.69 -22.19
N LEU A 702 -3.17 -23.35 -22.39
CA LEU A 702 -3.92 -22.43 -21.53
C LEU A 702 -4.84 -23.19 -20.58
N HIS A 703 -5.03 -22.66 -19.37
CA HIS A 703 -6.01 -23.15 -18.40
C HIS A 703 -6.69 -21.96 -17.70
N GLY A 704 -7.97 -21.75 -17.96
CA GLY A 704 -8.74 -20.67 -17.33
C GLY A 704 -9.13 -21.01 -15.90
N SER A 705 -9.05 -20.02 -15.01
CA SER A 705 -9.39 -20.18 -13.60
C SER A 705 -9.84 -18.86 -12.98
N ASN A 706 -10.07 -18.85 -11.67
CA ASN A 706 -10.09 -17.59 -10.92
C ASN A 706 -8.67 -17.24 -10.43
N PRO A 707 -8.36 -15.96 -10.19
CA PRO A 707 -7.06 -15.51 -9.72
C PRO A 707 -6.42 -16.31 -8.57
N THR A 708 -7.18 -16.61 -7.51
CA THR A 708 -6.69 -17.35 -6.35
C THR A 708 -6.35 -18.78 -6.68
N SER A 709 -7.24 -19.48 -7.39
CA SER A 709 -6.97 -20.83 -7.84
C SER A 709 -5.77 -20.88 -8.78
N ALA A 710 -5.61 -19.89 -9.68
CA ALA A 710 -4.47 -19.82 -10.58
C ALA A 710 -3.14 -19.68 -9.82
N ILE A 711 -3.06 -18.77 -8.84
CA ILE A 711 -1.86 -18.64 -8.00
C ILE A 711 -1.61 -19.90 -7.15
N SER A 712 -2.66 -20.51 -6.61
CA SER A 712 -2.51 -21.76 -5.87
C SER A 712 -1.94 -22.89 -6.74
N ILE A 713 -2.32 -22.95 -8.01
CA ILE A 713 -1.76 -23.90 -8.99
C ILE A 713 -0.28 -23.60 -9.27
N LEU A 714 0.15 -22.33 -9.35
CA LEU A 714 1.58 -21.99 -9.49
C LEU A 714 2.43 -22.56 -8.34
N ALA A 715 1.88 -22.59 -7.13
CA ALA A 715 2.57 -23.07 -5.92
C ALA A 715 2.46 -24.58 -5.69
N ASN A 716 1.33 -25.20 -6.03
CA ASN A 716 1.02 -26.59 -5.63
C ASN A 716 0.89 -27.56 -6.80
N SER A 717 1.04 -27.09 -8.03
CA SER A 717 0.64 -27.81 -9.24
C SER A 717 -0.86 -28.15 -9.27
N PHE A 718 -1.26 -28.85 -10.32
CA PHE A 718 -2.61 -29.37 -10.49
C PHE A 718 -2.83 -30.60 -9.60
N LYS A 719 -3.98 -30.68 -8.92
CA LYS A 719 -4.38 -31.88 -8.16
C LYS A 719 -5.26 -32.78 -9.05
N VAL A 720 -4.72 -33.92 -9.47
CA VAL A 720 -5.42 -34.89 -10.34
C VAL A 720 -6.68 -35.45 -9.67
N ASP A 721 -6.68 -35.61 -8.34
CA ASP A 721 -7.82 -36.11 -7.56
C ASP A 721 -9.08 -35.22 -7.61
N PHE A 722 -8.93 -33.96 -8.03
CA PHE A 722 -10.05 -33.02 -8.20
C PHE A 722 -10.51 -32.88 -9.67
N ALA A 723 -9.90 -33.63 -10.60
CA ALA A 723 -10.34 -33.67 -11.99
C ALA A 723 -11.80 -34.15 -12.08
N GLY A 724 -12.70 -33.28 -12.55
CA GLY A 724 -14.14 -33.57 -12.69
C GLY A 724 -15.05 -33.09 -11.55
N ALA A 725 -14.53 -32.50 -10.46
CA ALA A 725 -15.35 -32.06 -9.33
C ALA A 725 -16.22 -30.81 -9.62
N ALA A 726 -15.93 -30.06 -10.69
CA ALA A 726 -16.63 -28.82 -11.03
C ALA A 726 -17.29 -28.80 -12.41
N VAL A 727 -16.73 -29.49 -13.43
CA VAL A 727 -17.23 -29.52 -14.82
C VAL A 727 -16.76 -30.81 -15.51
N GLY A 728 -17.53 -31.29 -16.50
CA GLY A 728 -17.48 -32.68 -17.02
C GLY A 728 -16.16 -33.18 -17.59
N THR A 729 -15.89 -34.48 -17.40
CA THR A 729 -14.71 -35.22 -17.87
C THR A 729 -14.93 -35.83 -19.26
N MET A 730 -15.08 -34.99 -20.31
CA MET A 730 -15.47 -35.45 -21.66
C MET A 730 -14.51 -36.50 -22.26
N PHE A 731 -13.22 -36.44 -21.92
CA PHE A 731 -12.16 -37.32 -22.44
C PHE A 731 -11.44 -38.13 -21.34
N GLY A 732 -12.05 -38.23 -20.15
CA GLY A 732 -11.51 -38.93 -18.97
C GLY A 732 -11.09 -38.01 -17.82
N PRO A 733 -10.73 -38.57 -16.65
CA PRO A 733 -10.40 -37.82 -15.44
C PRO A 733 -8.93 -37.36 -15.43
N GLY A 734 -8.63 -36.27 -16.13
CA GLY A 734 -7.28 -35.71 -16.21
C GLY A 734 -7.24 -34.19 -16.07
N ILE A 735 -6.07 -33.60 -16.28
CA ILE A 735 -5.86 -32.15 -16.32
C ILE A 735 -6.21 -31.66 -17.73
N TYR A 736 -7.22 -30.80 -17.84
CA TYR A 736 -7.67 -30.22 -19.10
C TYR A 736 -6.98 -28.88 -19.35
N LEU A 737 -6.37 -28.77 -20.53
CA LEU A 737 -5.81 -27.55 -21.07
C LEU A 737 -6.36 -27.30 -22.48
N ALA A 738 -6.30 -26.07 -22.95
CA ALA A 738 -6.75 -25.70 -24.28
C ALA A 738 -5.67 -24.91 -25.03
N GLU A 739 -5.66 -25.05 -26.34
CA GLU A 739 -4.86 -24.15 -27.20
C GLU A 739 -5.58 -22.83 -27.50
N SER A 740 -6.87 -22.73 -27.17
CA SER A 740 -7.68 -21.53 -27.43
C SER A 740 -7.93 -20.73 -26.16
N SER A 741 -7.65 -19.42 -26.26
CA SER A 741 -7.92 -18.47 -25.17
C SER A 741 -9.40 -18.37 -24.84
N SER A 742 -10.29 -18.38 -25.85
CA SER A 742 -11.73 -18.27 -25.62
C SER A 742 -12.36 -19.53 -25.02
N LYS A 743 -11.77 -20.72 -25.24
CA LYS A 743 -12.15 -21.95 -24.52
C LYS A 743 -11.73 -21.89 -23.06
N SER A 744 -10.49 -21.46 -22.81
CA SER A 744 -10.00 -21.28 -21.43
C SER A 744 -10.85 -20.25 -20.68
N ASP A 745 -11.23 -19.14 -21.32
CA ASP A 745 -12.09 -18.11 -20.74
C ASP A 745 -13.47 -18.62 -20.28
N GLU A 746 -14.00 -19.72 -20.84
CA GLU A 746 -15.25 -20.32 -20.35
C GLU A 746 -15.14 -20.84 -18.92
N TYR A 747 -13.93 -21.17 -18.48
CA TYR A 747 -13.62 -21.61 -17.11
C TYR A 747 -13.08 -20.47 -16.23
N ALA A 748 -12.69 -19.35 -16.84
CA ALA A 748 -12.18 -18.20 -16.11
C ALA A 748 -13.31 -17.46 -15.38
N ARG A 749 -13.05 -17.13 -14.12
CA ARG A 749 -13.98 -16.39 -13.26
C ARG A 749 -13.25 -15.22 -12.62
N ASP A 750 -13.95 -14.12 -12.44
CA ASP A 750 -13.49 -13.10 -11.52
C ASP A 750 -13.83 -13.52 -10.08
N GLU A 751 -13.24 -12.84 -9.11
CA GLU A 751 -13.46 -13.16 -7.70
C GLU A 751 -14.58 -12.36 -7.05
N ASN A 752 -15.09 -11.31 -7.74
CA ASN A 752 -16.07 -10.36 -7.20
C ASN A 752 -15.66 -9.91 -5.79
N THR A 753 -14.42 -9.42 -5.67
CA THR A 753 -13.81 -9.04 -4.39
C THR A 753 -14.31 -7.71 -3.83
N GLY A 754 -15.09 -6.94 -4.60
CA GLY A 754 -15.65 -5.65 -4.24
C GLY A 754 -14.60 -4.54 -4.21
N GLY A 755 -13.71 -4.48 -5.21
CA GLY A 755 -12.58 -3.55 -5.23
C GLY A 755 -11.84 -3.46 -6.57
N ALA A 756 -10.62 -2.91 -6.54
CA ALA A 756 -9.81 -2.57 -7.73
C ALA A 756 -9.50 -3.76 -8.67
N TYR A 757 -9.81 -4.98 -8.24
CA TYR A 757 -9.53 -6.22 -8.94
C TYR A 757 -10.77 -6.85 -9.60
N ASP A 758 -11.95 -6.26 -9.41
CA ASP A 758 -13.18 -6.77 -10.01
C ASP A 758 -13.14 -6.65 -11.53
N GLY A 759 -13.74 -7.62 -12.22
CA GLY A 759 -13.64 -7.74 -13.68
C GLY A 759 -12.27 -8.21 -14.21
N LEU A 760 -11.35 -8.63 -13.34
CA LEU A 760 -10.15 -9.36 -13.74
C LEU A 760 -10.38 -10.87 -13.73
N PHE A 761 -10.02 -11.50 -14.82
CA PHE A 761 -10.04 -12.94 -15.03
C PHE A 761 -8.61 -13.47 -15.03
N ALA A 762 -8.44 -14.76 -14.75
CA ALA A 762 -7.12 -15.40 -14.75
C ALA A 762 -7.04 -16.53 -15.77
N VAL A 763 -5.91 -16.59 -16.46
CA VAL A 763 -5.54 -17.74 -17.30
C VAL A 763 -4.10 -18.13 -17.01
N LEU A 764 -3.88 -19.41 -16.79
CA LEU A 764 -2.54 -19.99 -16.68
C LEU A 764 -2.01 -20.31 -18.08
N LEU A 765 -0.73 -20.04 -18.30
CA LEU A 765 0.01 -20.53 -19.46
C LEU A 765 1.02 -21.57 -18.96
N CYS A 766 0.71 -22.83 -19.21
CA CYS A 766 1.45 -23.98 -18.70
C CYS A 766 2.34 -24.57 -19.78
N ARG A 767 3.55 -24.97 -19.41
CA ARG A 767 4.40 -25.80 -20.26
C ARG A 767 4.04 -27.27 -20.05
N VAL A 768 3.73 -27.98 -21.13
CA VAL A 768 3.13 -29.31 -21.08
C VAL A 768 3.93 -30.28 -21.95
N VAL A 769 4.29 -31.44 -21.39
CA VAL A 769 4.89 -32.55 -22.13
C VAL A 769 3.75 -33.33 -22.79
N LEU A 770 3.54 -33.15 -24.10
CA LEU A 770 2.47 -33.84 -24.82
C LEU A 770 2.89 -35.23 -25.33
N GLY A 771 4.18 -35.42 -25.59
CA GLY A 771 4.69 -36.65 -26.18
C GLY A 771 3.94 -37.06 -27.45
N SER A 772 3.59 -38.34 -27.53
CA SER A 772 2.64 -38.90 -28.50
C SER A 772 1.20 -38.70 -28.01
N SER A 773 0.38 -38.00 -28.80
CA SER A 773 -1.02 -37.75 -28.46
C SER A 773 -1.97 -38.73 -29.13
N TYR A 774 -2.93 -39.28 -28.38
CA TYR A 774 -4.10 -39.98 -28.93
C TYR A 774 -5.16 -38.96 -29.33
N VAL A 775 -5.34 -38.75 -30.64
CA VAL A 775 -6.33 -37.80 -31.17
C VAL A 775 -7.68 -38.49 -31.34
N VAL A 776 -8.73 -37.94 -30.75
CA VAL A 776 -10.08 -38.50 -30.76
C VAL A 776 -11.15 -37.43 -30.92
N GLU A 777 -12.22 -37.74 -31.64
CA GLU A 777 -13.32 -36.81 -31.92
C GLU A 777 -14.53 -37.03 -30.99
N ASP A 778 -14.72 -38.26 -30.53
CA ASP A 778 -15.85 -38.69 -29.72
C ASP A 778 -15.55 -38.59 -28.21
N PRO A 779 -16.53 -38.20 -27.38
CA PRO A 779 -16.42 -38.28 -25.92
C PRO A 779 -16.21 -39.71 -25.43
N GLY A 780 -15.39 -39.88 -24.38
CA GLY A 780 -15.10 -41.18 -23.79
C GLY A 780 -14.08 -41.09 -22.67
N ASN A 781 -13.79 -42.20 -21.98
CA ASN A 781 -12.66 -42.25 -21.05
C ASN A 781 -11.47 -42.92 -21.74
N TYR A 782 -10.42 -42.13 -22.01
CA TYR A 782 -9.23 -42.58 -22.71
C TYR A 782 -7.98 -42.63 -21.81
N ALA A 783 -8.15 -42.56 -20.49
CA ALA A 783 -7.04 -42.59 -19.53
C ALA A 783 -6.15 -43.84 -19.69
N ASP A 784 -6.76 -44.99 -20.01
CA ASP A 784 -6.05 -46.26 -20.21
C ASP A 784 -5.06 -46.24 -21.37
N LYS A 785 -5.27 -45.37 -22.37
CA LYS A 785 -4.33 -45.16 -23.47
C LYS A 785 -3.02 -44.52 -23.00
N CYS A 786 -3.10 -43.69 -21.97
CA CYS A 786 -1.92 -43.07 -21.37
C CYS A 786 -1.30 -43.94 -20.28
N SER A 787 -2.10 -44.54 -19.40
CA SER A 787 -1.60 -45.37 -18.29
C SER A 787 -0.93 -46.66 -18.77
N SER A 788 -1.35 -47.22 -19.91
CA SER A 788 -0.67 -48.34 -20.58
C SER A 788 0.64 -47.97 -21.26
N GLY A 789 0.93 -46.68 -21.41
CA GLY A 789 2.11 -46.19 -22.12
C GLY A 789 2.04 -46.32 -23.65
N GLU A 790 0.85 -46.53 -24.23
CA GLU A 790 0.63 -46.48 -25.69
C GLU A 790 0.78 -45.03 -26.20
N PHE A 791 0.19 -44.08 -25.47
CA PHE A 791 0.27 -42.65 -25.71
C PHE A 791 0.70 -41.91 -24.44
N ASP A 792 1.05 -40.64 -24.56
CA ASP A 792 1.50 -39.80 -23.44
C ASP A 792 0.46 -38.73 -23.09
N SER A 793 -0.44 -38.39 -24.03
CA SER A 793 -1.55 -37.46 -23.84
C SER A 793 -2.77 -37.81 -24.72
N VAL A 794 -3.91 -37.17 -24.45
CA VAL A 794 -5.13 -37.25 -25.28
C VAL A 794 -5.45 -35.88 -25.85
N VAL A 795 -5.86 -35.83 -27.12
CA VAL A 795 -6.37 -34.62 -27.78
C VAL A 795 -7.80 -34.86 -28.23
N GLY A 796 -8.74 -34.19 -27.57
CA GLY A 796 -10.14 -34.15 -27.98
C GLY A 796 -10.34 -33.13 -29.10
N ASP A 797 -10.45 -33.58 -30.35
CA ASP A 797 -10.58 -32.72 -31.53
C ASP A 797 -12.05 -32.42 -31.86
N ARG A 798 -12.71 -31.68 -30.97
CA ARG A 798 -14.08 -31.19 -31.19
C ARG A 798 -14.15 -30.05 -32.20
N GLU A 799 -13.00 -29.48 -32.57
CA GLU A 799 -12.91 -28.53 -33.67
C GLU A 799 -13.19 -29.21 -35.00
N LYS A 800 -12.58 -30.37 -35.27
CA LYS A 800 -12.87 -31.18 -36.44
C LYS A 800 -14.26 -31.81 -36.38
N ALA A 801 -14.66 -32.33 -35.21
CA ALA A 801 -15.94 -33.04 -35.07
C ALA A 801 -17.17 -32.13 -35.21
N VAL A 802 -17.16 -30.95 -34.57
CA VAL A 802 -18.34 -30.07 -34.45
C VAL A 802 -18.02 -28.57 -34.56
N GLY A 803 -16.81 -28.20 -35.03
CA GLY A 803 -16.45 -26.81 -35.28
C GLY A 803 -16.12 -25.98 -34.02
N THR A 804 -15.91 -26.64 -32.88
CA THR A 804 -15.59 -25.98 -31.58
C THR A 804 -14.09 -25.88 -31.32
N PHE A 805 -13.58 -26.56 -30.28
CA PHE A 805 -12.22 -26.38 -29.77
C PHE A 805 -11.49 -27.72 -29.63
N ARG A 806 -10.16 -27.68 -29.68
CA ARG A 806 -9.32 -28.81 -29.26
C ARG A 806 -8.96 -28.66 -27.79
N GLU A 807 -9.17 -29.72 -27.03
CA GLU A 807 -8.78 -29.82 -25.62
C GLU A 807 -7.71 -30.90 -25.46
N PHE A 808 -6.73 -30.63 -24.61
CA PHE A 808 -5.58 -31.49 -24.36
C PHE A 808 -5.68 -32.01 -22.94
N VAL A 809 -5.57 -33.32 -22.77
CA VAL A 809 -5.71 -33.98 -21.48
C VAL A 809 -4.45 -34.77 -21.16
N VAL A 810 -3.90 -34.51 -19.98
CA VAL A 810 -2.80 -35.29 -19.40
C VAL A 810 -3.23 -35.84 -18.05
N PHE A 811 -2.75 -37.04 -17.71
CA PHE A 811 -3.19 -37.79 -16.53
C PHE A 811 -2.13 -37.83 -15.41
N ASP A 812 -1.01 -37.15 -15.63
CA ASP A 812 0.11 -37.03 -14.69
C ASP A 812 0.43 -35.55 -14.49
N ALA A 813 0.35 -35.06 -13.25
CA ALA A 813 0.65 -33.66 -12.92
C ALA A 813 2.10 -33.29 -13.24
N ALA A 814 3.05 -34.24 -13.21
CA ALA A 814 4.44 -34.00 -13.59
C ALA A 814 4.58 -33.70 -15.09
N ALA A 815 3.57 -33.97 -15.93
CA ALA A 815 3.59 -33.56 -17.34
C ALA A 815 3.32 -32.07 -17.53
N VAL A 816 2.96 -31.32 -16.48
CA VAL A 816 2.57 -29.92 -16.54
C VAL A 816 3.43 -29.07 -15.60
N TYR A 817 4.08 -28.06 -16.13
CA TYR A 817 4.72 -26.99 -15.36
C TYR A 817 3.91 -25.69 -15.52
N PRO A 818 3.18 -25.25 -14.49
CA PRO A 818 2.44 -24.00 -14.54
C PRO A 818 3.41 -22.81 -14.45
N GLU A 819 3.86 -22.31 -15.60
CA GLU A 819 4.95 -21.33 -15.68
C GLU A 819 4.48 -19.89 -15.47
N TYR A 820 3.30 -19.54 -16.00
CA TYR A 820 2.75 -18.19 -15.88
C TYR A 820 1.29 -18.19 -15.48
N VAL A 821 0.89 -17.11 -14.81
CA VAL A 821 -0.50 -16.65 -14.74
C VAL A 821 -0.61 -15.27 -15.38
N ALA A 822 -1.66 -15.06 -16.15
CA ALA A 822 -2.01 -13.77 -16.71
C ALA A 822 -3.38 -13.35 -16.19
N PHE A 823 -3.44 -12.11 -15.70
CA PHE A 823 -4.68 -11.45 -15.30
C PHE A 823 -5.13 -10.53 -16.44
N TYR A 824 -6.34 -10.71 -16.92
CA TYR A 824 -6.85 -10.01 -18.11
C TYR A 824 -8.26 -9.45 -17.91
N ARG A 825 -8.60 -8.44 -18.71
CA ARG A 825 -9.97 -7.93 -18.85
C ARG A 825 -10.60 -8.42 -20.14
N ARG A 826 -11.93 -8.55 -20.11
CA ARG A 826 -12.77 -8.80 -21.27
C ARG A 826 -13.14 -7.45 -21.90
N GLU A 827 -12.78 -7.24 -23.16
CA GLU A 827 -13.22 -6.07 -23.93
C GLU A 827 -14.46 -6.41 -24.76
N HIS A 828 -15.43 -5.48 -24.81
CA HIS A 828 -16.67 -5.59 -25.57
C HIS A 828 -16.85 -4.30 -26.39
N GLY A 829 -16.94 -4.38 -27.72
CA GLY A 829 -17.14 -3.21 -28.60
C GLY A 829 -16.30 -3.21 -29.89
N ASP A 830 -16.70 -2.37 -30.85
CA ASP A 830 -16.01 -2.23 -32.15
C ASP A 830 -14.60 -1.62 -31.96
N PRO A 831 -13.52 -2.21 -32.50
CA PRO A 831 -12.14 -1.75 -32.33
C PRO A 831 -11.87 -0.30 -32.79
N ALA A 832 -12.84 0.37 -33.41
CA ALA A 832 -12.76 1.75 -33.85
C ALA A 832 -13.06 2.81 -32.77
N THR A 833 -13.56 2.43 -31.59
CA THR A 833 -13.91 3.39 -30.51
C THR A 833 -13.01 3.34 -29.27
N SER A 834 -12.05 2.40 -29.22
CA SER A 834 -11.08 2.26 -28.12
C SER A 834 -9.64 2.68 -28.46
N ALA A 835 -9.39 3.15 -29.69
CA ALA A 835 -8.26 4.04 -29.95
C ALA A 835 -8.64 5.44 -29.47
N GLY A 836 -8.54 5.67 -28.16
CA GLY A 836 -8.52 7.04 -27.62
C GLY A 836 -7.46 7.82 -28.38
N GLU A 837 -7.83 8.97 -28.92
CA GLU A 837 -6.94 9.90 -29.60
C GLU A 837 -5.61 9.98 -28.86
N ALA A 838 -4.51 9.67 -29.55
CA ALA A 838 -3.25 10.27 -29.14
C ALA A 838 -3.50 11.79 -29.07
N PRO A 839 -3.19 12.47 -27.95
CA PRO A 839 -3.45 13.89 -27.85
C PRO A 839 -2.75 14.58 -29.02
N PRO A 840 -3.41 15.54 -29.71
CA PRO A 840 -2.77 16.25 -30.79
C PRO A 840 -1.47 16.87 -30.24
N PRO A 841 -0.37 16.87 -31.02
CA PRO A 841 0.86 17.53 -30.59
C PRO A 841 0.52 18.96 -30.18
N SER A 842 0.90 19.32 -28.95
CA SER A 842 0.55 20.59 -28.33
C SER A 842 0.85 21.75 -29.29
N CYS A 843 -0.19 22.45 -29.72
CA CYS A 843 -0.10 23.63 -30.55
C CYS A 843 0.40 24.83 -29.73
N PHE A 844 1.68 24.82 -29.35
CA PHE A 844 2.44 26.03 -29.01
C PHE A 844 3.92 25.79 -29.33
N ALA A 845 4.27 25.96 -30.61
CA ALA A 845 5.64 26.26 -31.02
C ALA A 845 5.72 27.76 -31.33
N PRO A 846 6.72 28.49 -30.79
CA PRO A 846 6.95 29.90 -31.15
C PRO A 846 7.40 30.01 -32.61
N PRO A 847 7.18 31.15 -33.30
CA PRO A 847 7.43 31.28 -34.73
C PRO A 847 8.93 31.19 -35.01
N GLN A 848 9.36 30.15 -35.74
CA GLN A 848 10.70 30.08 -36.29
C GLN A 848 10.67 30.46 -37.78
N HIS A 849 11.46 31.47 -38.11
CA HIS A 849 11.73 31.92 -39.46
C HIS A 849 12.38 30.82 -40.31
N SER A 850 11.93 30.74 -41.57
CA SER A 850 12.43 29.82 -42.57
C SER A 850 13.89 30.11 -42.92
N MET A 851 14.72 29.07 -43.05
CA MET A 851 15.78 29.03 -44.06
C MET A 851 16.05 27.57 -44.46
N ALA A 852 16.13 27.38 -45.76
CA ALA A 852 16.16 26.10 -46.46
C ALA A 852 17.42 25.27 -46.18
N ALA A 853 17.24 23.95 -46.27
CA ALA A 853 18.32 22.97 -46.28
C ALA A 853 19.04 22.95 -47.64
N THR A 854 20.36 22.90 -47.61
CA THR A 854 21.17 22.31 -48.69
C THR A 854 22.12 21.28 -48.11
N VAL A 855 22.20 20.20 -48.86
CA VAL A 855 22.91 18.93 -48.72
C VAL A 855 24.44 19.14 -48.70
N GLU A 856 25.19 18.34 -47.93
CA GLU A 856 26.31 17.48 -48.42
C GLU A 856 27.28 17.04 -47.30
N GLU A 857 27.55 15.73 -47.35
CA GLU A 857 28.77 14.93 -47.12
C GLU A 857 29.95 15.39 -46.23
N SER A 858 30.41 14.40 -45.45
CA SER A 858 31.78 14.01 -45.04
C SER A 858 32.86 15.08 -44.81
N ASP A 859 33.44 15.09 -43.61
CA ASP A 859 34.86 14.72 -43.36
C ASP A 859 35.33 15.22 -41.97
N GLU A 860 36.00 14.35 -41.22
CA GLU A 860 36.99 14.78 -40.21
C GLU A 860 38.24 15.33 -40.94
N PRO A 861 38.92 16.38 -40.44
CA PRO A 861 40.02 16.13 -39.50
C PRO A 861 40.38 17.28 -38.51
N GLY A 862 40.98 16.89 -37.37
CA GLY A 862 42.28 17.38 -36.90
C GLY A 862 42.55 18.85 -36.51
N MET A 863 43.16 18.98 -35.31
CA MET A 863 44.21 19.93 -34.89
C MET A 863 43.88 21.29 -34.21
N GLN A 864 44.27 21.34 -32.93
CA GLN A 864 45.21 22.27 -32.26
C GLN A 864 44.98 23.80 -32.09
N HIS A 865 45.28 24.23 -30.84
CA HIS A 865 45.76 25.55 -30.37
C HIS A 865 44.72 26.72 -30.43
N SER A 866 44.61 27.68 -29.50
CA SER A 866 45.44 28.17 -28.39
C SER A 866 44.72 29.33 -27.64
N TYR A 867 45.19 29.64 -26.42
CA TYR A 867 45.30 30.98 -25.79
C TYR A 867 44.07 31.94 -25.71
N ARG A 868 43.69 32.35 -24.49
CA ARG A 868 44.15 33.58 -23.77
C ARG A 868 43.07 34.11 -22.81
N HIS A 869 43.47 34.32 -21.55
CA HIS A 869 42.85 35.26 -20.61
C HIS A 869 42.96 36.71 -21.10
N PRO A 870 42.17 37.62 -20.49
CA PRO A 870 42.69 38.91 -20.05
C PRO A 870 42.66 39.08 -18.53
N LYS A 871 43.81 39.53 -18.02
CA LYS A 871 44.04 40.28 -16.76
C LYS A 871 43.46 41.71 -16.93
N GLY A 872 43.25 42.56 -15.92
CA GLY A 872 43.77 42.63 -14.54
C GLY A 872 43.22 43.87 -13.80
N VAL A 873 43.43 44.00 -12.48
CA VAL A 873 44.51 44.82 -11.82
C VAL A 873 43.91 46.16 -11.29
N VAL A 874 44.03 46.65 -10.04
CA VAL A 874 44.96 46.38 -8.91
C VAL A 874 44.66 47.18 -7.60
N ARG A 875 45.10 46.63 -6.44
CA ARG A 875 45.55 47.19 -5.10
C ARG A 875 44.67 48.18 -4.30
N GLY A 876 44.61 48.20 -2.96
CA GLY A 876 45.37 47.63 -1.82
C GLY A 876 44.85 48.23 -0.48
N PRO A 877 45.58 48.20 0.67
CA PRO A 877 45.53 47.15 1.71
C PRO A 877 45.24 47.65 3.16
N LEU A 878 45.42 46.74 4.15
CA LEU A 878 45.52 46.87 5.64
C LEU A 878 44.32 46.23 6.39
N GLY A 879 44.44 45.40 7.43
CA GLY A 879 45.56 44.95 8.25
C GLY A 879 45.09 43.86 9.25
N PHE A 880 46.05 43.12 9.79
CA PHE A 880 45.91 42.02 10.75
C PHE A 880 45.32 42.42 12.12
N THR A 881 44.57 41.51 12.75
CA THR A 881 44.82 41.11 14.16
C THR A 881 44.16 39.77 14.52
N ARG A 882 44.99 38.83 14.99
CA ARG A 882 44.64 37.63 15.78
C ARG A 882 44.25 38.06 17.19
N TRP A 883 43.34 37.35 17.87
CA TRP A 883 43.47 37.02 19.30
C TRP A 883 42.80 35.67 19.61
N THR A 884 43.62 34.75 20.10
CA THR A 884 43.29 33.52 20.86
C THR A 884 43.10 33.88 22.33
N GLY A 885 42.23 33.18 23.06
CA GLY A 885 42.22 33.28 24.53
C GLY A 885 41.15 32.46 25.22
N ILE A 886 41.58 31.36 25.83
CA ILE A 886 40.87 30.54 26.82
C ILE A 886 40.79 31.32 28.15
N ALA A 887 39.69 31.18 28.91
CA ALA A 887 39.70 31.28 30.36
C ALA A 887 38.54 30.50 31.00
N VAL A 888 38.90 29.67 31.97
CA VAL A 888 38.07 29.00 32.97
C VAL A 888 37.90 29.93 34.17
N SER A 889 36.73 29.97 34.81
CA SER A 889 36.60 30.20 36.27
C SER A 889 35.17 29.96 36.79
N ASP A 890 35.13 29.40 37.99
CA ASP A 890 34.02 28.96 38.81
C ASP A 890 33.03 30.03 39.32
N ALA A 891 31.95 29.50 39.91
CA ALA A 891 31.16 30.01 41.05
C ALA A 891 30.11 31.12 40.82
N CYS A 892 28.84 30.71 40.72
CA CYS A 892 27.79 30.80 41.77
C CYS A 892 26.44 30.36 41.20
#